data_AF-A0A142Y7N9-F1
#
_entry.id   AF-A0A142Y7N9-F1
#
_cell.length_a   1.000
_cell.length_b   1.000
_cell.length_c   1.000
_cell.angle_alpha   90.00
_cell.angle_beta   90.00
_cell.angle_gamma   90.00
#
_symmetry.space_group_name_H-M   'P 1'
#
loop_
_entity.id
_entity.type
_entity.pdbx_description
1 polymer ?
#
loop_
_entity_poly.entity_id
_entity_poly.type
_entity_poly.pdbx_seq_one_letter_code
_entity_poly.pdbx_strand_id
1 'polypeptide(L)'
;MSETAISYLRAGLCVLPAIASEKRPSLAGWKQYQLRLPTERQVRTWFAETSATCILTGVVSGHLELIDFDGEPELFDRWRAMVADELPHVVNRLVIEESQSGGRHAIYRCEESIPGNRKLAQRLIVAESGDTVTIAGKRYVPRRNNGRFEVTLTLIETRGEGGLFLCDPTPNYCIQQGSFESIPVLTNAERSVLIEAACALSETSPPPARVPTSLIGEGRPGDDFNERGDVRQLLERHGWQRVRGGENEYWRRPGKEHGWSASLRNNQLFVFSSNATPFEPDRAYGPFSVYALLEHGGDFAAAATALRLQGYGQTSDESGVDLSHLIPGPITAPASQSSAYPDPGPLPAELLRIPGFVSDVMDHCLETAPYPNPALAFCGALSLQAVLAGRKVRDPADNRTNIYLLALAYSSVGKDWPRKINTHIMHRVGMVTALGEKFASGEGIQDSLFLTPSMLFQTDEIDGLLQSINKARDARHENIMGTLLTMYSAANSIYPMRRKAGKEVPGVIDQPCLVVYGTAIPTHYYDSLSERMLTNGFFARMLIVESGPRAIGQDPGIINPPASIIDTAQWWSEFNPGSGNLESFHPQPITVVANEEARGLLAEARRTSETEYANSESRGDPVGTTVWGRVPEQVRKLALLYAVSANHQSPVIDAAAVRWATEFMLHQTRRMLFMAHNHVAENPFHAECLKLVRKLREEPSRQLAHSVLLKRMKIDAKTFQELVTTLEQQGDLLTVIQATAGRPQRHYRLLGESSG
;
A
#
# COMPACT_ATOMS: atom_id res chain seq x y z
N MET A 1 -18.77 -42.47 10.43
CA MET A 1 -17.91 -41.37 9.94
C MET A 1 -17.67 -41.46 8.43
N SER A 2 -17.01 -42.50 7.92
CA SER A 2 -16.68 -42.63 6.48
C SER A 2 -17.90 -42.54 5.55
N GLU A 3 -19.01 -43.21 5.89
CA GLU A 3 -20.24 -43.16 5.06
C GLU A 3 -20.90 -41.77 5.04
N THR A 4 -21.01 -41.12 6.21
CA THR A 4 -21.55 -39.74 6.32
C THR A 4 -20.71 -38.74 5.54
N ALA A 5 -19.38 -38.81 5.64
CA ALA A 5 -18.47 -37.95 4.89
C ALA A 5 -18.61 -38.13 3.36
N ILE A 6 -18.91 -39.35 2.91
CA ILE A 6 -19.19 -39.61 1.50
C ILE A 6 -20.55 -39.06 1.08
N SER A 7 -21.56 -39.17 1.94
CA SER A 7 -22.87 -38.56 1.68
C SER A 7 -22.75 -37.05 1.46
N TYR A 8 -21.98 -36.37 2.31
CA TYR A 8 -21.71 -34.93 2.18
C TYR A 8 -20.92 -34.61 0.90
N LEU A 9 -19.90 -35.41 0.56
CA LEU A 9 -19.18 -35.25 -0.70
C LEU A 9 -20.12 -35.38 -1.90
N ARG A 10 -21.04 -36.36 -1.88
CA ARG A 10 -22.04 -36.56 -2.94
C ARG A 10 -23.07 -35.43 -3.02
N ALA A 11 -23.35 -34.77 -1.89
CA ALA A 11 -24.13 -33.53 -1.85
C ALA A 11 -23.35 -32.30 -2.38
N GLY A 12 -22.10 -32.49 -2.83
CA GLY A 12 -21.26 -31.45 -3.41
C GLY A 12 -20.52 -30.62 -2.36
N LEU A 13 -20.22 -31.18 -1.19
CA LEU A 13 -19.46 -30.51 -0.13
C LEU A 13 -17.99 -30.95 -0.14
N CYS A 14 -17.09 -30.00 0.05
CA CYS A 14 -15.66 -30.27 0.20
C CYS A 14 -15.35 -30.72 1.64
N VAL A 15 -15.41 -32.03 1.86
CA VAL A 15 -15.23 -32.66 3.19
C VAL A 15 -13.78 -33.03 3.44
N LEU A 16 -13.22 -32.60 4.57
CA LEU A 16 -11.83 -32.83 4.97
C LEU A 16 -11.75 -33.38 6.41
N PRO A 17 -10.79 -34.29 6.71
CA PRO A 17 -10.56 -34.74 8.07
C PRO A 17 -10.02 -33.59 8.94
N ALA A 18 -10.49 -33.51 10.18
CA ALA A 18 -10.14 -32.42 11.09
C ALA A 18 -9.39 -32.91 12.35
N ILE A 19 -8.64 -31.99 12.95
CA ILE A 19 -8.14 -32.11 14.33
C ILE A 19 -9.14 -31.36 15.22
N ALA A 20 -10.00 -32.08 15.94
CA ALA A 20 -11.12 -31.51 16.67
C ALA A 20 -10.72 -30.42 17.68
N SER A 21 -9.65 -30.66 18.45
CA SER A 21 -9.13 -29.73 19.46
C SER A 21 -8.58 -28.43 18.86
N GLU A 22 -8.07 -28.48 17.64
CA GLU A 22 -7.46 -27.34 16.95
C GLU A 22 -8.40 -26.66 15.95
N LYS A 23 -9.61 -27.22 15.73
CA LYS A 23 -10.61 -26.75 14.77
C LYS A 23 -10.04 -26.51 13.36
N ARG A 24 -9.14 -27.37 12.87
CA ARG A 24 -8.50 -27.24 11.54
C ARG A 24 -8.34 -28.58 10.81
N PRO A 25 -8.16 -28.58 9.47
CA PRO A 25 -7.88 -29.80 8.73
C PRO A 25 -6.58 -30.47 9.19
N SER A 26 -6.56 -31.81 9.27
CA SER A 26 -5.36 -32.58 9.62
C SER A 26 -4.36 -32.70 8.45
N LEU A 27 -4.75 -32.28 7.24
CA LEU A 27 -3.96 -32.41 6.02
C LEU A 27 -3.02 -31.21 5.80
N ALA A 28 -1.70 -31.44 5.69
CA ALA A 28 -0.71 -30.38 5.47
C ALA A 28 -0.91 -29.59 4.15
N GLY A 29 -1.50 -30.22 3.13
CA GLY A 29 -1.75 -29.63 1.81
C GLY A 29 -3.21 -29.29 1.54
N TRP A 30 -4.04 -29.07 2.57
CA TRP A 30 -5.50 -28.94 2.41
C TRP A 30 -5.93 -27.79 1.49
N LYS A 31 -5.14 -26.71 1.37
CA LYS A 31 -5.47 -25.52 0.56
C LYS A 31 -5.74 -25.83 -0.91
N GLN A 32 -5.16 -26.90 -1.46
CA GLN A 32 -5.44 -27.32 -2.83
C GLN A 32 -6.93 -27.65 -3.06
N TYR A 33 -7.64 -28.05 -2.01
CA TYR A 33 -9.06 -28.39 -2.07
C TYR A 33 -9.97 -27.15 -2.06
N GLN A 34 -9.41 -25.93 -1.96
CA GLN A 34 -10.17 -24.71 -2.29
C GLN A 34 -10.52 -24.64 -3.79
N LEU A 35 -9.79 -25.37 -4.64
CA LEU A 35 -9.98 -25.34 -6.09
C LEU A 35 -10.67 -26.60 -6.64
N ARG A 36 -10.86 -27.64 -5.81
CA ARG A 36 -11.47 -28.91 -6.25
C ARG A 36 -12.00 -29.73 -5.07
N LEU A 37 -13.03 -30.53 -5.32
CA LEU A 37 -13.50 -31.55 -4.37
C LEU A 37 -12.47 -32.69 -4.22
N PRO A 38 -12.39 -33.32 -3.02
CA PRO A 38 -11.66 -34.56 -2.85
C PRO A 38 -12.37 -35.72 -3.56
N THR A 39 -11.62 -36.76 -3.90
CA THR A 39 -12.21 -38.00 -4.48
C THR A 39 -12.82 -38.87 -3.39
N GLU A 40 -13.83 -39.69 -3.71
CA GLU A 40 -14.41 -40.65 -2.76
C GLU A 40 -13.33 -41.56 -2.13
N ARG A 41 -12.33 -41.98 -2.93
CA ARG A 41 -11.21 -42.78 -2.43
C ARG A 41 -10.41 -42.05 -1.35
N GLN A 42 -10.09 -40.78 -1.58
CA GLN A 42 -9.39 -39.94 -0.60
C GLN A 42 -10.20 -39.80 0.69
N VAL A 43 -11.51 -39.51 0.58
CA VAL A 43 -12.40 -39.40 1.75
C VAL A 43 -12.45 -40.73 2.52
N ARG A 44 -12.62 -41.87 1.83
CA ARG A 44 -12.60 -43.20 2.48
C ARG A 44 -11.31 -43.46 3.24
N THR A 45 -10.17 -43.14 2.63
CA THR A 45 -8.85 -43.31 3.26
C THR A 45 -8.70 -42.41 4.49
N TRP A 46 -9.06 -41.13 4.39
CA TRP A 46 -8.89 -40.19 5.50
C TRP A 46 -9.77 -40.52 6.69
N PHE A 47 -11.04 -40.86 6.45
CA PHE A 47 -12.02 -41.13 7.51
C PHE A 47 -12.03 -42.59 7.98
N ALA A 48 -10.98 -43.36 7.66
CA ALA A 48 -10.76 -44.69 8.25
C ALA A 48 -10.32 -44.59 9.72
N GLU A 49 -9.60 -43.53 10.10
CA GLU A 49 -8.95 -43.39 11.41
C GLU A 49 -9.33 -42.10 12.18
N THR A 50 -10.10 -41.18 11.57
CA THR A 50 -10.58 -39.97 12.26
C THR A 50 -12.08 -39.99 12.51
N SER A 51 -12.51 -39.39 13.62
CA SER A 51 -13.91 -39.14 13.99
C SER A 51 -14.34 -37.69 13.80
N ALA A 52 -13.45 -36.81 13.31
CA ALA A 52 -13.73 -35.39 13.16
C ALA A 52 -13.67 -34.95 11.69
N THR A 53 -14.67 -34.17 11.30
CA THR A 53 -14.86 -33.67 9.94
C THR A 53 -14.99 -32.16 9.92
N CYS A 54 -14.50 -31.55 8.84
CA CYS A 54 -14.75 -30.15 8.54
C CYS A 54 -15.14 -29.99 7.08
N ILE A 55 -15.93 -28.94 6.80
CA ILE A 55 -16.37 -28.57 5.46
C ILE A 55 -15.71 -27.24 5.09
N LEU A 56 -15.18 -27.19 3.87
CA LEU A 56 -14.65 -25.98 3.26
C LEU A 56 -15.78 -25.23 2.54
N THR A 57 -16.03 -23.98 2.92
CA THR A 57 -17.08 -23.11 2.36
C THR A 57 -16.62 -22.41 1.07
N GLY A 58 -17.56 -21.81 0.35
CA GLY A 58 -17.30 -21.12 -0.92
C GLY A 58 -17.70 -21.89 -2.18
N VAL A 59 -17.17 -21.46 -3.32
CA VAL A 59 -17.45 -21.98 -4.67
C VAL A 59 -17.27 -23.48 -4.74
N VAL A 60 -16.22 -24.03 -4.13
CA VAL A 60 -15.93 -25.46 -4.18
C VAL A 60 -17.03 -26.34 -3.56
N SER A 61 -17.84 -25.78 -2.65
CA SER A 61 -18.97 -26.47 -2.01
C SER A 61 -20.33 -25.96 -2.50
N GLY A 62 -20.36 -25.33 -3.67
CA GLY A 62 -21.58 -24.78 -4.30
C GLY A 62 -22.05 -23.47 -3.67
N HIS A 63 -21.14 -22.51 -3.53
CA HIS A 63 -21.39 -21.21 -2.85
C HIS A 63 -21.93 -21.38 -1.43
N LEU A 64 -21.38 -22.36 -0.70
CA LEU A 64 -21.77 -22.64 0.67
C LEU A 64 -21.30 -21.52 1.60
N GLU A 65 -22.18 -21.00 2.44
CA GLU A 65 -21.87 -20.05 3.50
C GLU A 65 -22.45 -20.53 4.82
N LEU A 66 -21.76 -20.19 5.91
CA LEU A 66 -22.21 -20.41 7.28
C LEU A 66 -22.22 -19.07 8.01
N ILE A 67 -23.27 -18.80 8.80
CA ILE A 67 -23.24 -17.78 9.86
C ILE A 67 -23.01 -18.50 11.20
N ASP A 68 -21.89 -18.17 11.84
CA ASP A 68 -21.37 -18.73 13.08
C ASP A 68 -21.70 -17.78 14.24
N PHE A 69 -22.43 -18.29 15.24
CA PHE A 69 -22.84 -17.58 16.46
C PHE A 69 -22.04 -18.12 17.64
N ASP A 70 -21.08 -17.31 18.13
CA ASP A 70 -20.14 -17.68 19.19
C ASP A 70 -20.82 -17.61 20.57
N GLY A 71 -21.12 -18.77 21.19
CA GLY A 71 -21.32 -18.95 22.65
C GLY A 71 -22.53 -18.29 23.33
N GLU A 72 -23.37 -17.53 22.63
CA GLU A 72 -24.57 -16.87 23.18
C GLU A 72 -25.84 -17.30 22.41
N PRO A 73 -26.55 -18.35 22.86
CA PRO A 73 -27.76 -18.84 22.22
C PRO A 73 -28.83 -17.76 22.01
N GLU A 74 -28.89 -16.78 22.92
CA GLU A 74 -29.85 -15.67 22.87
C GLU A 74 -29.63 -14.77 21.65
N LEU A 75 -28.39 -14.63 21.14
CA LEU A 75 -28.11 -13.87 19.93
C LEU A 75 -28.66 -14.58 18.68
N PHE A 76 -28.58 -15.91 18.65
CA PHE A 76 -29.18 -16.70 17.57
C PHE A 76 -30.70 -16.55 17.58
N ASP A 77 -31.35 -16.62 18.75
CA ASP A 77 -32.81 -16.48 18.85
C ASP A 77 -33.29 -15.08 18.43
N ARG A 78 -32.56 -14.03 18.82
CA ARG A 78 -32.83 -12.65 18.37
C ARG A 78 -32.66 -12.52 16.87
N TRP A 79 -31.58 -13.05 16.31
CA TRP A 79 -31.34 -13.05 14.86
C TRP A 79 -32.45 -13.80 14.12
N ARG A 80 -32.82 -14.98 14.61
CA ARG A 80 -33.86 -15.82 14.02
C ARG A 80 -35.21 -15.12 14.01
N ALA A 81 -35.58 -14.44 15.09
CA ALA A 81 -36.79 -13.63 15.15
C ALA A 81 -36.76 -12.48 14.13
N MET A 82 -35.64 -11.77 14.04
CA MET A 82 -35.46 -10.67 13.08
C MET A 82 -35.56 -11.13 11.62
N VAL A 83 -35.02 -12.31 11.28
CA VAL A 83 -35.16 -12.88 9.93
C VAL A 83 -36.57 -13.40 9.70
N ALA A 84 -37.22 -14.01 10.71
CA ALA A 84 -38.58 -14.53 10.58
C ALA A 84 -39.63 -13.43 10.37
N ASP A 85 -39.42 -12.24 10.96
CA ASP A 85 -40.26 -11.07 10.75
C ASP A 85 -40.29 -10.62 9.27
N GLU A 86 -39.17 -10.76 8.55
CA GLU A 86 -39.02 -10.31 7.16
C GLU A 86 -39.21 -11.45 6.13
N LEU A 87 -38.68 -12.63 6.43
CA LEU A 87 -38.62 -13.80 5.54
C LEU A 87 -38.93 -15.10 6.31
N PRO A 88 -40.18 -15.30 6.77
CA PRO A 88 -40.56 -16.44 7.59
C PRO A 88 -40.32 -17.79 6.90
N HIS A 89 -40.42 -17.84 5.57
CA HIS A 89 -40.20 -19.05 4.77
C HIS A 89 -38.72 -19.46 4.70
N VAL A 90 -37.77 -18.52 4.84
CA VAL A 90 -36.33 -18.80 4.75
C VAL A 90 -35.83 -19.47 6.02
N VAL A 91 -36.21 -18.95 7.20
CA VAL A 91 -35.75 -19.44 8.50
C VAL A 91 -36.00 -20.94 8.69
N ASN A 92 -37.15 -21.43 8.23
CA ASN A 92 -37.54 -22.82 8.36
C ASN A 92 -36.83 -23.77 7.38
N ARG A 93 -36.14 -23.23 6.36
CA ARG A 93 -35.40 -24.01 5.36
C ARG A 93 -33.92 -24.16 5.68
N LEU A 94 -33.36 -23.26 6.49
CA LEU A 94 -31.93 -23.27 6.84
C LEU A 94 -31.52 -24.58 7.51
N VAL A 95 -30.27 -24.98 7.30
CA VAL A 95 -29.67 -26.05 8.10
C VAL A 95 -29.10 -25.41 9.36
N ILE A 96 -29.58 -25.84 10.53
CA ILE A 96 -29.14 -25.32 11.83
C ILE A 96 -28.39 -26.41 12.57
N GLU A 97 -27.20 -26.11 13.02
CA GLU A 97 -26.34 -27.00 13.80
C GLU A 97 -25.96 -26.34 15.13
N GLU A 98 -25.83 -27.17 16.16
CA GLU A 98 -25.27 -26.81 17.45
C GLU A 98 -23.80 -27.23 17.51
N SER A 99 -22.94 -26.31 17.92
CA SER A 99 -21.49 -26.54 18.05
C SER A 99 -21.12 -27.09 19.43
N GLN A 100 -19.89 -27.60 19.56
CA GLN A 100 -19.35 -28.16 20.81
C GLN A 100 -19.33 -27.21 22.02
N SER A 101 -19.46 -25.89 21.80
CA SER A 101 -19.48 -24.87 22.85
C SER A 101 -20.87 -24.29 23.09
N GLY A 102 -21.93 -24.90 22.55
CA GLY A 102 -23.31 -24.41 22.63
C GLY A 102 -23.64 -23.27 21.66
N GLY A 103 -22.68 -22.83 20.85
CA GLY A 103 -22.91 -21.88 19.75
C GLY A 103 -23.80 -22.46 18.66
N ARG A 104 -24.33 -21.62 17.78
CA ARG A 104 -25.23 -22.01 16.69
C ARG A 104 -24.61 -21.73 15.34
N HIS A 105 -24.90 -22.59 14.38
CA HIS A 105 -24.46 -22.48 13.00
C HIS A 105 -25.70 -22.42 12.11
N ALA A 106 -25.81 -21.41 11.25
CA ALA A 106 -26.84 -21.32 10.21
C ALA A 106 -26.22 -21.48 8.82
N ILE A 107 -26.51 -22.59 8.15
CA ILE A 107 -25.87 -23.02 6.90
C ILE A 107 -26.85 -22.91 5.73
N TYR A 108 -26.36 -22.34 4.62
CA TYR A 108 -27.08 -22.19 3.36
C TYR A 108 -26.12 -22.13 2.16
N ARG A 109 -26.66 -22.24 0.95
CA ARG A 109 -25.98 -21.93 -0.31
C ARG A 109 -26.54 -20.65 -0.92
N CYS A 110 -25.78 -20.04 -1.81
CA CYS A 110 -26.22 -18.87 -2.57
C CYS A 110 -26.25 -19.14 -4.06
N GLU A 111 -27.18 -18.50 -4.78
CA GLU A 111 -27.23 -18.59 -6.25
C GLU A 111 -25.97 -18.02 -6.91
N GLU A 112 -25.39 -16.98 -6.30
CA GLU A 112 -24.19 -16.30 -6.77
C GLU A 112 -22.99 -16.51 -5.83
N SER A 113 -21.81 -16.08 -6.30
CA SER A 113 -20.57 -16.13 -5.53
C SER A 113 -20.67 -15.27 -4.25
N ILE A 114 -20.21 -15.81 -3.15
CA ILE A 114 -20.16 -15.15 -1.84
C ILE A 114 -18.78 -14.54 -1.57
N PRO A 115 -18.67 -13.50 -0.73
CA PRO A 115 -17.40 -12.99 -0.25
C PRO A 115 -16.69 -13.99 0.67
N GLY A 116 -15.44 -13.70 1.04
CA GLY A 116 -14.72 -14.42 2.09
C GLY A 116 -15.30 -14.18 3.50
N ASN A 117 -14.67 -14.76 4.52
CA ASN A 117 -15.08 -14.63 5.92
C ASN A 117 -15.21 -13.16 6.35
N ARG A 118 -16.31 -12.81 7.01
CA ARG A 118 -16.64 -11.46 7.49
C ARG A 118 -17.21 -11.51 8.90
N LYS A 119 -16.72 -10.64 9.78
CA LYS A 119 -17.30 -10.41 11.11
C LYS A 119 -18.55 -9.56 10.96
N LEU A 120 -19.68 -10.02 11.51
CA LEU A 120 -20.97 -9.35 11.37
C LEU A 120 -21.35 -8.58 12.63
N ALA A 121 -21.11 -9.15 13.82
CA ALA A 121 -21.42 -8.51 15.10
C ALA A 121 -20.25 -8.62 16.08
N GLN A 122 -20.00 -7.54 16.81
CA GLN A 122 -18.88 -7.44 17.76
C GLN A 122 -19.31 -6.78 19.08
N ARG A 123 -18.60 -7.10 20.16
CA ARG A 123 -18.73 -6.49 21.50
C ARG A 123 -17.37 -5.97 21.96
N LEU A 124 -17.36 -4.79 22.58
CA LEU A 124 -16.18 -4.23 23.23
C LEU A 124 -16.26 -4.51 24.73
N ILE A 125 -15.21 -5.10 25.28
CA ILE A 125 -15.06 -5.28 26.73
C ILE A 125 -13.89 -4.43 27.20
N VAL A 126 -14.13 -3.59 28.20
CA VAL A 126 -13.07 -2.83 28.86
C VAL A 126 -12.33 -3.76 29.82
N ALA A 127 -11.02 -3.87 29.64
CA ALA A 127 -10.12 -4.59 30.52
C ALA A 127 -9.51 -3.63 31.55
N GLU A 128 -9.19 -4.15 32.74
CA GLU A 128 -8.60 -3.38 33.84
C GLU A 128 -7.14 -2.98 33.54
N SER A 129 -6.41 -3.81 32.80
CA SER A 129 -5.00 -3.59 32.45
C SER A 129 -4.70 -4.06 31.01
N GLY A 130 -3.45 -3.88 30.58
CA GLY A 130 -2.94 -4.41 29.30
C GLY A 130 -2.55 -5.90 29.36
N ASP A 131 -2.76 -6.57 30.49
CA ASP A 131 -2.40 -7.97 30.66
C ASP A 131 -3.35 -8.88 29.87
N THR A 132 -2.87 -10.08 29.52
CA THR A 132 -3.69 -11.03 28.77
C THR A 132 -4.89 -11.48 29.61
N VAL A 133 -6.10 -11.27 29.08
CA VAL A 133 -7.36 -11.69 29.70
C VAL A 133 -7.90 -12.93 28.99
N THR A 134 -8.58 -13.81 29.71
CA THR A 134 -9.27 -14.96 29.12
C THR A 134 -10.77 -14.72 29.18
N ILE A 135 -11.43 -14.68 28.01
CA ILE A 135 -12.87 -14.46 27.90
C ILE A 135 -13.46 -15.62 27.09
N ALA A 136 -14.47 -16.30 27.65
CA ALA A 136 -15.07 -17.50 27.06
C ALA A 136 -14.03 -18.56 26.62
N GLY A 137 -12.98 -18.77 27.43
CA GLY A 137 -11.91 -19.74 27.16
C GLY A 137 -10.89 -19.33 26.07
N LYS A 138 -11.09 -18.18 25.39
CA LYS A 138 -10.15 -17.62 24.41
C LYS A 138 -9.27 -16.55 25.11
N ARG A 139 -7.96 -16.57 24.84
CA ARG A 139 -7.03 -15.56 25.37
C ARG A 139 -7.02 -14.33 24.46
N TYR A 140 -7.16 -13.15 25.04
CA TYR A 140 -7.13 -11.86 24.37
C TYR A 140 -6.07 -10.96 25.00
N VAL A 141 -5.40 -10.18 24.15
CA VAL A 141 -4.50 -9.11 24.59
C VAL A 141 -5.25 -7.79 24.42
N PRO A 142 -5.61 -7.09 25.52
CA PRO A 142 -6.28 -5.81 25.45
C PRO A 142 -5.46 -4.77 24.69
N ARG A 143 -6.12 -3.97 23.84
CA ARG A 143 -5.50 -2.86 23.12
C ARG A 143 -5.78 -1.55 23.85
N ARG A 144 -4.78 -0.68 23.95
CA ARG A 144 -4.96 0.65 24.55
C ARG A 144 -5.59 1.60 23.54
N ASN A 145 -6.77 2.14 23.85
CA ASN A 145 -7.52 3.09 23.02
C ASN A 145 -8.12 4.19 23.92
N ASN A 146 -7.88 5.46 23.59
CA ASN A 146 -8.33 6.63 24.37
C ASN A 146 -8.09 6.52 25.89
N GLY A 147 -6.96 5.94 26.30
CA GLY A 147 -6.60 5.78 27.72
C GLY A 147 -7.20 4.56 28.42
N ARG A 148 -8.06 3.76 27.76
CA ARG A 148 -8.64 2.51 28.29
C ARG A 148 -8.05 1.30 27.59
N PHE A 149 -8.04 0.15 28.26
CA PHE A 149 -7.68 -1.12 27.65
C PHE A 149 -8.96 -1.83 27.20
N GLU A 150 -9.01 -2.27 25.95
CA GLU A 150 -10.23 -2.79 25.33
C GLU A 150 -9.96 -4.08 24.57
N VAL A 151 -10.91 -5.01 24.65
CA VAL A 151 -10.92 -6.27 23.89
C VAL A 151 -12.16 -6.29 23.00
N THR A 152 -11.98 -6.53 21.70
CA THR A 152 -13.09 -6.70 20.76
C THR A 152 -13.39 -8.18 20.57
N LEU A 153 -14.53 -8.63 21.07
CA LEU A 153 -15.06 -9.96 20.86
C LEU A 153 -15.84 -10.02 19.53
N THR A 154 -15.72 -11.15 18.83
CA THR A 154 -16.56 -11.44 17.66
C THR A 154 -17.74 -12.28 18.15
N LEU A 155 -18.96 -11.80 17.94
CA LEU A 155 -20.19 -12.47 18.38
C LEU A 155 -20.80 -13.30 17.26
N ILE A 156 -20.82 -12.73 16.06
CA ILE A 156 -21.39 -13.35 14.85
C ILE A 156 -20.41 -13.12 13.71
N GLU A 157 -20.08 -14.17 12.96
CA GLU A 157 -19.25 -14.08 11.76
C GLU A 157 -19.73 -15.03 10.66
N THR A 158 -19.26 -14.80 9.44
CA THR A 158 -19.49 -15.71 8.31
C THR A 158 -18.25 -16.57 8.07
N ARG A 159 -18.49 -17.83 7.69
CA ARG A 159 -17.53 -18.64 6.94
C ARG A 159 -17.94 -18.63 5.47
N GLY A 160 -17.28 -17.78 4.68
CA GLY A 160 -17.55 -17.56 3.26
C GLY A 160 -16.50 -18.24 2.37
N GLU A 161 -16.13 -17.64 1.25
CA GLU A 161 -15.11 -18.20 0.34
C GLU A 161 -13.80 -18.57 1.07
N GLY A 162 -13.40 -19.84 0.98
CA GLY A 162 -12.18 -20.37 1.61
C GLY A 162 -12.26 -20.56 3.13
N GLY A 163 -13.42 -20.32 3.76
CA GLY A 163 -13.70 -20.58 5.16
C GLY A 163 -13.84 -22.06 5.50
N LEU A 164 -13.71 -22.40 6.78
CA LEU A 164 -13.81 -23.78 7.27
C LEU A 164 -14.64 -23.81 8.55
N PHE A 165 -15.43 -24.86 8.73
CA PHE A 165 -16.11 -25.15 9.99
C PHE A 165 -16.13 -26.65 10.27
N LEU A 166 -16.12 -27.00 11.56
CA LEU A 166 -16.36 -28.37 12.01
C LEU A 166 -17.86 -28.58 12.07
N CYS A 167 -18.30 -29.79 11.74
CA CYS A 167 -19.71 -30.13 11.66
C CYS A 167 -19.99 -31.55 12.14
N ASP A 168 -21.26 -31.88 12.33
CA ASP A 168 -21.78 -33.22 12.54
C ASP A 168 -21.25 -34.17 11.45
N PRO A 169 -20.81 -35.40 11.77
CA PRO A 169 -20.89 -36.08 13.07
C PRO A 169 -19.62 -35.97 13.94
N THR A 170 -18.87 -34.86 13.83
CA THR A 170 -17.78 -34.59 14.79
C THR A 170 -18.34 -34.59 16.22
N PRO A 171 -17.67 -35.19 17.21
CA PRO A 171 -18.17 -35.22 18.59
C PRO A 171 -18.60 -33.84 19.09
N ASN A 172 -19.78 -33.78 19.72
CA ASN A 172 -20.43 -32.57 20.25
C ASN A 172 -20.92 -31.55 19.21
N TYR A 173 -21.00 -31.93 17.93
CA TYR A 173 -21.79 -31.21 16.93
C TYR A 173 -23.09 -31.98 16.68
N CYS A 174 -24.20 -31.27 16.52
CA CYS A 174 -25.52 -31.89 16.31
C CYS A 174 -26.38 -31.04 15.39
N ILE A 175 -26.92 -31.64 14.33
CA ILE A 175 -27.88 -30.97 13.44
C ILE A 175 -29.23 -30.88 14.16
N GLN A 176 -29.72 -29.65 14.34
CA GLN A 176 -30.99 -29.33 14.99
C GLN A 176 -32.13 -29.15 13.96
N GLN A 177 -31.79 -28.69 12.75
CA GLN A 177 -32.75 -28.46 11.67
C GLN A 177 -32.09 -28.74 10.31
N GLY A 178 -32.83 -29.37 9.39
CA GLY A 178 -32.35 -29.63 8.03
C GLY A 178 -31.33 -30.76 7.93
N SER A 179 -30.56 -30.78 6.83
CA SER A 179 -29.52 -31.77 6.56
C SER A 179 -28.46 -31.21 5.62
N PHE A 180 -27.19 -31.57 5.83
CA PHE A 180 -26.10 -31.26 4.89
C PHE A 180 -26.26 -31.94 3.52
N GLU A 181 -27.10 -32.96 3.40
CA GLU A 181 -27.41 -33.60 2.11
C GLU A 181 -28.34 -32.76 1.24
N SER A 182 -29.07 -31.83 1.85
CA SER A 182 -30.08 -30.99 1.18
C SER A 182 -30.06 -29.56 1.72
N ILE A 183 -28.97 -28.85 1.45
CA ILE A 183 -28.78 -27.45 1.86
C ILE A 183 -29.59 -26.52 0.95
N PRO A 184 -30.41 -25.60 1.48
CA PRO A 184 -31.18 -24.67 0.66
C PRO A 184 -30.28 -23.70 -0.10
N VAL A 185 -30.65 -23.39 -1.34
CA VAL A 185 -30.07 -22.28 -2.11
C VAL A 185 -30.94 -21.04 -1.89
N LEU A 186 -30.30 -19.94 -1.49
CA LEU A 186 -30.92 -18.64 -1.26
C LEU A 186 -30.57 -17.66 -2.37
N THR A 187 -31.53 -16.80 -2.69
CA THR A 187 -31.28 -15.63 -3.55
C THR A 187 -30.40 -14.60 -2.83
N ASN A 188 -29.77 -13.70 -3.58
CA ASN A 188 -28.99 -12.59 -3.02
C ASN A 188 -29.82 -11.66 -2.10
N ALA A 189 -31.10 -11.49 -2.41
CA ALA A 189 -32.02 -10.69 -1.60
C ALA A 189 -32.30 -11.36 -0.25
N GLU A 190 -32.57 -12.67 -0.25
CA GLU A 190 -32.76 -13.45 0.98
C GLU A 190 -31.48 -13.46 1.82
N ARG A 191 -30.33 -13.74 1.20
CA ARG A 191 -29.01 -13.71 1.87
C ARG A 191 -28.75 -12.36 2.53
N SER A 192 -29.07 -11.26 1.86
CA SER A 192 -28.85 -9.92 2.38
C SER A 192 -29.61 -9.70 3.69
N VAL A 193 -30.86 -10.15 3.80
CA VAL A 193 -31.63 -10.07 5.05
C VAL A 193 -30.96 -10.84 6.19
N LEU A 194 -30.43 -12.04 5.93
CA LEU A 194 -29.71 -12.83 6.94
C LEU A 194 -28.47 -12.09 7.46
N ILE A 195 -27.68 -11.52 6.56
CA ILE A 195 -26.45 -10.78 6.89
C ILE A 195 -26.77 -9.49 7.65
N GLU A 196 -27.80 -8.76 7.21
CA GLU A 196 -28.22 -7.49 7.81
C GLU A 196 -28.83 -7.69 9.19
N ALA A 197 -29.61 -8.75 9.38
CA ALA A 197 -30.12 -9.17 10.69
C ALA A 197 -28.97 -9.47 11.67
N ALA A 198 -27.90 -10.11 11.19
CA ALA A 198 -26.72 -10.39 12.02
C ALA A 198 -25.93 -9.11 12.34
N CYS A 199 -25.70 -8.23 11.35
CA CYS A 199 -25.02 -6.94 11.57
C CYS A 199 -25.76 -6.05 12.56
N ALA A 200 -27.10 -6.08 12.55
CA ALA A 200 -27.94 -5.32 13.47
C ALA A 200 -27.75 -5.70 14.95
N LEU A 201 -27.21 -6.89 15.23
CA LEU A 201 -26.91 -7.35 16.58
C LEU A 201 -25.51 -6.94 17.08
N SER A 202 -24.74 -6.16 16.29
CA SER A 202 -23.48 -5.60 16.76
C SER A 202 -23.70 -4.64 17.92
N GLU A 203 -22.95 -4.83 19.01
CA GLU A 203 -23.01 -3.97 20.20
C GLU A 203 -22.03 -2.81 20.12
N THR A 204 -21.15 -2.83 19.11
CA THR A 204 -20.20 -1.77 18.82
C THR A 204 -20.48 -1.15 17.46
N SER A 205 -20.42 0.17 17.40
CA SER A 205 -20.26 0.91 16.15
C SER A 205 -18.80 1.35 16.05
N PRO A 206 -18.10 1.14 14.93
CA PRO A 206 -16.80 1.76 14.72
C PRO A 206 -16.97 3.29 14.81
N PRO A 207 -15.95 4.03 15.30
CA PRO A 207 -16.01 5.49 15.28
C PRO A 207 -16.23 5.95 13.82
N PRO A 208 -17.00 7.04 13.60
CA PRO A 208 -17.19 7.58 12.27
C PRO A 208 -15.82 7.89 11.67
N ALA A 209 -15.67 7.63 10.37
CA ALA A 209 -14.42 7.89 9.67
C ALA A 209 -14.01 9.35 9.92
N ARG A 210 -12.81 9.56 10.49
CA ARG A 210 -12.30 10.89 10.78
C ARG A 210 -12.16 11.67 9.47
N VAL A 211 -12.86 12.79 9.37
CA VAL A 211 -12.54 13.84 8.41
C VAL A 211 -11.17 14.41 8.80
N PRO A 212 -10.27 14.75 7.84
CA PRO A 212 -8.94 15.28 8.14
C PRO A 212 -8.99 16.41 9.18
N THR A 213 -8.21 16.26 10.25
CA THR A 213 -8.14 17.17 11.40
C THR A 213 -7.35 18.46 11.12
N SER A 214 -7.17 18.84 9.85
CA SER A 214 -6.62 20.15 9.52
C SER A 214 -7.69 21.19 9.84
N LEU A 215 -7.40 22.05 10.84
CA LEU A 215 -8.20 23.16 11.39
C LEU A 215 -8.95 22.83 12.70
N ILE A 216 -8.20 22.74 13.80
CA ILE A 216 -8.74 22.83 15.16
C ILE A 216 -9.20 24.29 15.37
N GLY A 217 -10.51 24.49 15.43
CA GLY A 217 -11.13 25.77 15.82
C GLY A 217 -12.49 25.48 16.45
N GLU A 218 -12.77 26.09 17.60
CA GLU A 218 -14.08 25.98 18.26
C GLU A 218 -15.17 26.68 17.42
N GLY A 219 -16.39 26.14 17.40
CA GLY A 219 -17.55 26.80 16.78
C GLY A 219 -17.74 26.59 15.25
N ARG A 220 -17.24 25.49 14.67
CA ARG A 220 -17.44 25.16 13.24
C ARG A 220 -18.87 24.67 12.95
N PRO A 221 -19.48 25.05 11.80
CA PRO A 221 -20.85 24.64 11.45
C PRO A 221 -21.05 23.13 11.39
N GLY A 222 -20.05 22.38 10.91
CA GLY A 222 -20.12 20.91 10.81
C GLY A 222 -20.08 20.21 12.17
N ASP A 223 -19.33 20.75 13.13
CA ASP A 223 -19.27 20.20 14.50
C ASP A 223 -20.61 20.45 15.22
N ASP A 224 -21.12 21.69 15.13
CA ASP A 224 -22.44 22.05 15.65
C ASP A 224 -23.56 21.21 15.02
N PHE A 225 -23.50 20.92 13.71
CA PHE A 225 -24.45 20.02 13.06
C PHE A 225 -24.30 18.55 13.50
N ASN A 226 -23.09 18.08 13.80
CA ASN A 226 -22.92 16.74 14.37
C ASN A 226 -23.58 16.60 15.75
N GLU A 227 -23.62 17.67 16.54
CA GLU A 227 -24.20 17.69 17.87
C GLU A 227 -25.73 17.82 17.85
N ARG A 228 -26.28 18.78 17.10
CA ARG A 228 -27.71 19.12 17.12
C ARG A 228 -28.46 18.95 15.80
N GLY A 229 -27.81 18.49 14.73
CA GLY A 229 -28.44 18.23 13.44
C GLY A 229 -29.39 17.03 13.48
N ASP A 230 -30.54 17.15 12.81
CA ASP A 230 -31.51 16.06 12.70
C ASP A 230 -31.21 15.17 11.48
N VAL A 231 -30.40 14.14 11.72
CA VAL A 231 -30.05 13.14 10.70
C VAL A 231 -31.25 12.29 10.27
N ARG A 232 -32.29 12.13 11.10
CA ARG A 232 -33.47 11.30 10.78
C ARG A 232 -34.32 11.96 9.73
N GLN A 233 -34.63 13.24 9.94
CA GLN A 233 -35.36 14.04 8.95
C GLN A 233 -34.57 14.15 7.63
N LEU A 234 -33.23 14.22 7.71
CA LEU A 234 -32.38 14.20 6.52
C LEU A 234 -32.52 12.86 5.76
N LEU A 235 -32.43 11.72 6.44
CA LEU A 235 -32.59 10.41 5.82
C LEU A 235 -33.98 10.24 5.17
N GLU A 236 -35.05 10.62 5.87
CA GLU A 236 -36.42 10.55 5.36
C GLU A 236 -36.63 11.39 4.10
N ARG A 237 -36.07 12.61 4.05
CA ARG A 237 -36.12 13.49 2.86
C ARG A 237 -35.46 12.85 1.64
N HIS A 238 -34.42 12.04 1.86
CA HIS A 238 -33.71 11.31 0.81
C HIS A 238 -34.24 9.88 0.60
N GLY A 239 -35.48 9.62 1.03
CA GLY A 239 -36.22 8.39 0.73
C GLY A 239 -35.87 7.18 1.59
N TRP A 240 -35.07 7.35 2.64
CA TRP A 240 -34.83 6.28 3.60
C TRP A 240 -36.04 6.09 4.52
N GLN A 241 -36.34 4.85 4.86
CA GLN A 241 -37.49 4.51 5.68
C GLN A 241 -37.04 3.90 7.00
N ARG A 242 -37.54 4.43 8.12
CA ARG A 242 -37.30 3.83 9.44
C ARG A 242 -38.20 2.60 9.61
N VAL A 243 -37.59 1.43 9.62
CA VAL A 243 -38.27 0.13 9.74
C VAL A 243 -38.53 -0.23 11.20
N ARG A 244 -37.61 0.13 12.11
CA ARG A 244 -37.73 -0.15 13.55
C ARG A 244 -37.10 0.97 14.36
N GLY A 245 -37.74 1.34 15.47
CA GLY A 245 -37.22 2.31 16.45
C GLY A 245 -36.61 1.63 17.68
N GLY A 246 -35.99 2.42 18.56
CA GLY A 246 -35.36 1.95 19.80
C GLY A 246 -33.98 2.57 20.01
N GLU A 247 -33.15 1.98 20.88
CA GLU A 247 -31.75 2.40 21.07
C GLU A 247 -30.92 2.27 19.79
N ASN A 248 -31.18 1.19 19.02
CA ASN A 248 -30.71 1.01 17.64
C ASN A 248 -31.91 1.16 16.70
N GLU A 249 -31.96 2.23 15.92
CA GLU A 249 -32.96 2.39 14.86
C GLU A 249 -32.48 1.69 13.59
N TYR A 250 -33.39 1.04 12.85
CA TYR A 250 -33.05 0.36 11.60
C TYR A 250 -33.67 1.07 10.41
N TRP A 251 -32.84 1.33 9.41
CA TRP A 251 -33.17 2.19 8.27
C TRP A 251 -33.01 1.44 6.95
N ARG A 252 -34.06 1.46 6.13
CA ARG A 252 -34.11 0.85 4.80
C ARG A 252 -33.79 1.91 3.75
N ARG A 253 -32.88 1.57 2.84
CA ARG A 253 -32.48 2.46 1.74
C ARG A 253 -33.60 2.58 0.69
N PRO A 254 -33.60 3.68 -0.10
CA PRO A 254 -34.49 3.83 -1.24
C PRO A 254 -34.39 2.65 -2.22
N GLY A 255 -35.54 2.18 -2.71
CA GLY A 255 -35.61 1.12 -3.72
C GLY A 255 -35.36 -0.30 -3.21
N LYS A 256 -35.30 -0.52 -1.89
CA LYS A 256 -35.24 -1.87 -1.30
C LYS A 256 -36.62 -2.27 -0.78
N GLU A 257 -37.06 -3.49 -1.06
CA GLU A 257 -38.40 -3.98 -0.65
C GLU A 257 -38.42 -4.58 0.76
N HIS A 258 -37.43 -5.42 1.10
CA HIS A 258 -37.39 -6.20 2.36
C HIS A 258 -36.12 -5.90 3.18
N GLY A 259 -36.17 -6.10 4.49
CA GLY A 259 -35.06 -5.88 5.42
C GLY A 259 -34.68 -4.41 5.58
N TRP A 260 -33.45 -4.12 5.99
CA TRP A 260 -32.94 -2.76 6.17
C TRP A 260 -31.48 -2.69 5.72
N SER A 261 -30.85 -1.52 5.75
CA SER A 261 -29.55 -1.28 5.10
C SER A 261 -28.56 -0.54 5.98
N ALA A 262 -29.05 0.08 7.04
CA ALA A 262 -28.25 0.77 8.02
C ALA A 262 -28.89 0.69 9.41
N SER A 263 -28.06 0.90 10.44
CA SER A 263 -28.50 1.20 11.80
C SER A 263 -28.13 2.63 12.17
N LEU A 264 -28.94 3.27 12.99
CA LEU A 264 -28.66 4.59 13.56
C LEU A 264 -28.62 4.43 15.09
N ARG A 265 -27.45 4.68 15.68
CA ARG A 265 -27.21 4.65 17.13
C ARG A 265 -26.40 5.87 17.52
N ASN A 266 -26.78 6.59 18.58
CA ASN A 266 -26.07 7.80 19.04
C ASN A 266 -25.84 8.85 17.92
N ASN A 267 -26.86 9.07 17.07
CA ASN A 267 -26.80 9.96 15.89
C ASN A 267 -25.76 9.56 14.83
N GLN A 268 -25.19 8.35 14.89
CA GLN A 268 -24.24 7.83 13.92
C GLN A 268 -24.91 6.77 13.05
N LEU A 269 -24.87 6.99 11.74
CA LEU A 269 -25.42 6.07 10.75
C LEU A 269 -24.34 5.04 10.39
N PHE A 270 -24.57 3.78 10.70
CA PHE A 270 -23.71 2.68 10.26
C PHE A 270 -24.38 1.94 9.11
N VAL A 271 -23.77 2.00 7.94
CA VAL A 271 -24.31 1.40 6.70
C VAL A 271 -23.61 0.08 6.45
N PHE A 272 -24.33 -1.03 6.41
CA PHE A 272 -23.78 -2.37 6.13
C PHE A 272 -24.18 -2.92 4.76
N SER A 273 -25.01 -2.19 4.00
CA SER A 273 -25.41 -2.57 2.64
C SER A 273 -24.43 -2.01 1.60
N SER A 274 -23.99 -2.84 0.66
CA SER A 274 -23.11 -2.45 -0.45
C SER A 274 -23.79 -1.63 -1.54
N ASN A 275 -25.12 -1.55 -1.52
CA ASN A 275 -25.93 -0.88 -2.54
C ASN A 275 -26.60 0.39 -1.98
N ALA A 276 -25.94 1.08 -1.06
CA ALA A 276 -26.47 2.24 -0.35
C ALA A 276 -25.77 3.56 -0.74
N THR A 277 -25.44 3.74 -2.03
CA THR A 277 -24.87 4.99 -2.57
C THR A 277 -25.66 6.22 -2.06
N PRO A 278 -24.99 7.29 -1.60
CA PRO A 278 -23.54 7.56 -1.63
C PRO A 278 -22.71 6.91 -0.51
N PHE A 279 -23.33 6.14 0.39
CA PHE A 279 -22.62 5.51 1.50
C PHE A 279 -21.90 4.23 1.06
N GLU A 280 -20.66 4.10 1.52
CA GLU A 280 -19.89 2.86 1.49
C GLU A 280 -20.40 1.87 2.56
N PRO A 281 -20.42 0.56 2.26
CA PRO A 281 -20.72 -0.48 3.24
C PRO A 281 -19.65 -0.56 4.34
N ASP A 282 -20.06 -1.07 5.50
CA ASP A 282 -19.24 -1.28 6.69
C ASP A 282 -18.61 -0.01 7.26
N ARG A 283 -19.30 1.13 7.06
CA ARG A 283 -18.80 2.44 7.48
C ARG A 283 -19.80 3.19 8.33
N ALA A 284 -19.28 3.83 9.39
CA ALA A 284 -20.03 4.74 10.24
C ALA A 284 -19.87 6.19 9.75
N TYR A 285 -20.97 6.93 9.76
CA TYR A 285 -21.06 8.33 9.35
C TYR A 285 -21.67 9.18 10.47
N GLY A 286 -21.05 10.31 10.79
CA GLY A 286 -21.66 11.34 11.64
C GLY A 286 -22.70 12.16 10.87
N PRO A 287 -23.59 12.90 11.55
CA PRO A 287 -24.66 13.67 10.91
C PRO A 287 -24.17 14.61 9.81
N PHE A 288 -23.06 15.32 10.03
CA PHE A 288 -22.48 16.23 9.05
C PHE A 288 -21.97 15.50 7.80
N SER A 289 -21.39 14.31 7.97
CA SER A 289 -20.98 13.48 6.83
C SER A 289 -22.18 12.99 6.03
N VAL A 290 -23.28 12.61 6.70
CA VAL A 290 -24.54 12.24 6.04
C VAL A 290 -25.10 13.44 5.26
N TYR A 291 -25.08 14.64 5.85
CA TYR A 291 -25.53 15.88 5.20
C TYR A 291 -24.67 16.23 3.98
N ALA A 292 -23.35 16.22 4.10
CA ALA A 292 -22.44 16.52 3.00
C ALA A 292 -22.61 15.52 1.84
N LEU A 293 -22.77 14.22 2.14
CA LEU A 293 -22.94 13.20 1.11
C LEU A 293 -24.29 13.29 0.39
N LEU A 294 -25.39 13.50 1.11
CA LEU A 294 -26.74 13.50 0.52
C LEU A 294 -27.10 14.82 -0.17
N GLU A 295 -26.69 15.97 0.37
CA GLU A 295 -27.09 17.30 -0.12
C GLU A 295 -26.03 17.97 -0.99
N HIS A 296 -24.75 17.64 -0.80
CA HIS A 296 -23.61 18.32 -1.44
C HIS A 296 -22.67 17.37 -2.20
N GLY A 297 -23.08 16.12 -2.45
CA GLY A 297 -22.28 15.15 -3.22
C GLY A 297 -20.93 14.80 -2.60
N GLY A 298 -20.77 15.01 -1.28
CA GLY A 298 -19.51 14.81 -0.56
C GLY A 298 -18.61 16.05 -0.49
N ASP A 299 -19.05 17.21 -1.00
CA ASP A 299 -18.34 18.49 -0.79
C ASP A 299 -18.60 19.03 0.62
N PHE A 300 -17.66 18.75 1.53
CA PHE A 300 -17.74 19.16 2.93
C PHE A 300 -17.60 20.69 3.11
N ALA A 301 -16.95 21.40 2.19
CA ALA A 301 -16.77 22.85 2.29
C ALA A 301 -18.07 23.59 1.89
N ALA A 302 -18.69 23.16 0.80
CA ALA A 302 -20.02 23.62 0.40
C ALA A 302 -21.06 23.31 1.49
N ALA A 303 -21.01 22.10 2.06
CA ALA A 303 -21.89 21.70 3.15
C ALA A 303 -21.71 22.58 4.39
N ALA A 304 -20.47 22.86 4.81
CA ALA A 304 -20.20 23.74 5.96
C ALA A 304 -20.70 25.18 5.71
N THR A 305 -20.58 25.67 4.48
CA THR A 305 -21.05 27.02 4.08
C THR A 305 -22.57 27.10 4.11
N ALA A 306 -23.26 26.08 3.58
CA ALA A 306 -24.72 25.99 3.62
C ALA A 306 -25.24 25.90 5.06
N LEU A 307 -24.57 25.13 5.93
CA LEU A 307 -24.90 25.04 7.35
C LEU A 307 -24.68 26.37 8.09
N ARG A 308 -23.63 27.12 7.75
CA ARG A 308 -23.41 28.47 8.30
C ARG A 308 -24.57 29.40 7.98
N LEU A 309 -25.07 29.39 6.73
CA LEU A 309 -26.24 30.17 6.32
C LEU A 309 -27.53 29.75 7.04
N GLN A 310 -27.61 28.49 7.49
CA GLN A 310 -28.71 27.95 8.30
C GLN A 310 -28.53 28.22 9.81
N GLY A 311 -27.50 28.98 10.20
CA GLY A 311 -27.25 29.35 11.59
C GLY A 311 -26.51 28.28 12.40
N TYR A 312 -25.73 27.41 11.77
CA TYR A 312 -24.80 26.50 12.46
C TYR A 312 -23.40 27.12 12.61
N GLY A 313 -22.78 26.94 13.78
CA GLY A 313 -21.49 27.50 14.16
C GLY A 313 -21.56 28.90 14.81
N GLN A 314 -20.49 29.35 15.46
CA GLN A 314 -20.46 30.64 16.19
C GLN A 314 -20.30 31.83 15.25
N THR A 315 -21.15 32.86 15.37
CA THR A 315 -20.95 34.18 14.75
C THR A 315 -20.03 34.99 15.65
N SER A 316 -18.77 35.22 15.25
CA SER A 316 -17.89 36.15 15.96
C SER A 316 -18.41 37.58 15.78
N ASP A 317 -18.49 38.32 16.88
CA ASP A 317 -18.97 39.70 17.00
C ASP A 317 -18.46 40.64 15.90
N GLU A 318 -19.40 41.47 15.42
CA GLU A 318 -19.15 42.59 14.53
C GLU A 318 -18.24 43.63 15.19
N SER A 319 -17.04 43.84 14.64
CA SER A 319 -16.36 45.12 14.76
C SER A 319 -15.58 45.46 13.48
N GLY A 320 -16.17 46.38 12.71
CA GLY A 320 -15.48 47.35 11.85
C GLY A 320 -14.64 46.81 10.68
N VAL A 321 -15.27 46.56 9.54
CA VAL A 321 -14.55 46.44 8.25
C VAL A 321 -14.53 47.80 7.56
N ASP A 322 -13.34 48.37 7.40
CA ASP A 322 -13.08 49.58 6.61
C ASP A 322 -13.17 49.28 5.10
N LEU A 323 -14.03 50.03 4.40
CA LEU A 323 -14.35 49.88 2.97
C LEU A 323 -13.50 50.77 2.04
N SER A 324 -12.41 51.36 2.56
CA SER A 324 -11.55 52.28 1.81
C SER A 324 -10.78 51.65 0.64
N HIS A 325 -10.76 50.32 0.50
CA HIS A 325 -10.05 49.59 -0.57
C HIS A 325 -10.90 49.24 -1.82
N LEU A 326 -12.16 49.67 -1.91
CA LEU A 326 -13.08 49.34 -3.02
C LEU A 326 -12.97 50.26 -4.27
N ILE A 327 -11.86 50.99 -4.45
CA ILE A 327 -11.64 51.75 -5.68
C ILE A 327 -10.81 50.89 -6.65
N PRO A 328 -11.33 50.53 -7.84
CA PRO A 328 -10.65 49.61 -8.76
C PRO A 328 -9.47 50.31 -9.46
N GLY A 329 -8.25 49.92 -9.10
CA GLY A 329 -7.05 50.15 -9.88
C GLY A 329 -6.94 49.16 -11.05
N PRO A 330 -6.14 49.46 -12.10
CA PRO A 330 -6.05 48.63 -13.30
C PRO A 330 -5.56 47.22 -12.93
N ILE A 331 -6.24 46.21 -13.48
CA ILE A 331 -5.95 44.79 -13.29
C ILE A 331 -4.51 44.53 -13.75
N THR A 332 -3.59 44.47 -12.80
CA THR A 332 -2.29 43.83 -13.00
C THR A 332 -2.53 42.34 -13.14
N ALA A 333 -2.07 41.76 -14.25
CA ALA A 333 -2.14 40.33 -14.50
C ALA A 333 -1.59 39.54 -13.29
N PRO A 334 -2.22 38.42 -12.90
CA PRO A 334 -1.74 37.62 -11.79
C PRO A 334 -0.29 37.19 -12.07
N ALA A 335 0.58 37.45 -11.09
CA ALA A 335 1.98 37.03 -11.12
C ALA A 335 2.04 35.52 -11.39
N SER A 336 2.87 35.14 -12.36
CA SER A 336 3.13 33.75 -12.72
C SER A 336 3.55 32.96 -11.49
N GLN A 337 2.75 31.99 -11.06
CA GLN A 337 3.17 31.01 -10.05
C GLN A 337 4.29 30.16 -10.67
N SER A 338 5.52 30.36 -10.20
CA SER A 338 6.64 29.46 -10.51
C SER A 338 6.39 28.11 -9.85
N SER A 339 6.68 27.01 -10.55
CA SER A 339 6.60 25.66 -9.96
C SER A 339 7.41 25.57 -8.68
N ALA A 340 6.88 24.92 -7.64
CA ALA A 340 7.53 24.75 -6.34
C ALA A 340 8.91 24.04 -6.43
N TYR A 341 9.13 23.27 -7.49
CA TYR A 341 10.41 22.66 -7.84
C TYR A 341 10.72 22.89 -9.33
N PRO A 342 11.82 23.57 -9.68
CA PRO A 342 12.25 23.68 -11.07
C PRO A 342 12.75 22.33 -11.59
N ASP A 343 12.56 22.07 -12.90
CA ASP A 343 13.12 20.88 -13.54
C ASP A 343 14.65 21.03 -13.66
N PRO A 344 15.47 20.18 -12.99
CA PRO A 344 16.92 20.22 -13.19
C PRO A 344 17.36 19.66 -14.55
N GLY A 345 16.44 19.06 -15.31
CA GLY A 345 16.74 18.40 -16.59
C GLY A 345 17.17 16.93 -16.43
N PRO A 346 17.61 16.30 -17.53
CA PRO A 346 18.15 14.94 -17.49
C PRO A 346 19.50 14.91 -16.76
N LEU A 347 19.78 13.78 -16.11
CA LEU A 347 21.06 13.58 -15.41
C LEU A 347 22.24 13.74 -16.41
N PRO A 348 23.21 14.62 -16.12
CA PRO A 348 24.41 14.78 -16.93
C PRO A 348 25.19 13.47 -17.08
N ALA A 349 25.67 13.19 -18.29
CA ALA A 349 26.32 11.91 -18.62
C ALA A 349 27.64 11.69 -17.87
N GLU A 350 28.36 12.78 -17.58
CA GLU A 350 29.58 12.79 -16.78
C GLU A 350 29.34 12.32 -15.34
N LEU A 351 28.15 12.56 -14.78
CA LEU A 351 27.80 12.12 -13.43
C LEU A 351 27.49 10.62 -13.36
N LEU A 352 27.32 9.94 -14.50
CA LEU A 352 27.21 8.49 -14.57
C LEU A 352 28.59 7.79 -14.56
N ARG A 353 29.70 8.52 -14.48
CA ARG A 353 31.05 7.93 -14.48
C ARG A 353 31.72 8.05 -13.12
N ILE A 354 32.22 6.91 -12.64
CA ILE A 354 33.03 6.78 -11.43
C ILE A 354 34.31 6.02 -11.80
N PRO A 355 35.50 6.48 -11.41
CA PRO A 355 36.76 5.80 -11.78
C PRO A 355 36.85 4.37 -11.22
N GLY A 356 37.66 3.56 -11.91
CA GLY A 356 37.96 2.18 -11.54
C GLY A 356 36.80 1.22 -11.83
N PHE A 357 36.55 0.28 -10.91
CA PHE A 357 35.73 -0.90 -11.14
C PHE A 357 34.35 -0.62 -11.73
N VAL A 358 33.65 0.41 -11.24
CA VAL A 358 32.32 0.78 -11.75
C VAL A 358 32.38 1.14 -13.23
N SER A 359 33.30 2.01 -13.65
CA SER A 359 33.41 2.37 -15.08
C SER A 359 33.90 1.21 -15.93
N ASP A 360 34.78 0.35 -15.43
CA ASP A 360 35.23 -0.83 -16.17
C ASP A 360 34.06 -1.80 -16.47
N VAL A 361 33.20 -2.04 -15.47
CA VAL A 361 31.98 -2.84 -15.65
C VAL A 361 30.99 -2.15 -16.57
N MET A 362 30.85 -0.82 -16.46
CA MET A 362 30.00 -0.05 -17.37
C MET A 362 30.47 -0.18 -18.82
N ASP A 363 31.77 -0.04 -19.08
CA ASP A 363 32.33 -0.10 -20.43
C ASP A 363 32.10 -1.48 -21.05
N HIS A 364 32.35 -2.55 -20.30
CA HIS A 364 32.03 -3.89 -20.76
C HIS A 364 30.52 -4.08 -21.02
N CYS A 365 29.66 -3.49 -20.17
CA CYS A 365 28.22 -3.53 -20.37
C CYS A 365 27.79 -2.80 -21.64
N LEU A 366 28.34 -1.62 -21.90
CA LEU A 366 28.02 -0.82 -23.08
C LEU A 366 28.57 -1.45 -24.35
N GLU A 367 29.74 -2.07 -24.31
CA GLU A 367 30.35 -2.77 -25.44
C GLU A 367 29.55 -4.01 -25.86
N THR A 368 28.99 -4.75 -24.90
CA THR A 368 28.33 -6.04 -25.18
C THR A 368 26.82 -5.93 -25.32
N ALA A 369 26.18 -4.88 -24.79
CA ALA A 369 24.73 -4.74 -24.80
C ALA A 369 24.20 -4.53 -26.22
N PRO A 370 23.13 -5.24 -26.64
CA PRO A 370 22.50 -4.96 -27.94
C PRO A 370 21.91 -3.55 -28.03
N TYR A 371 21.57 -2.93 -26.89
CA TYR A 371 21.16 -1.53 -26.81
C TYR A 371 21.94 -0.86 -25.67
N PRO A 372 23.09 -0.22 -25.98
CA PRO A 372 23.93 0.41 -24.97
C PRO A 372 23.19 1.53 -24.24
N ASN A 373 23.18 1.49 -22.91
CA ASN A 373 22.49 2.47 -22.09
C ASN A 373 23.31 2.82 -20.84
N PRO A 374 23.92 4.03 -20.80
CA PRO A 374 24.80 4.43 -19.70
C PRO A 374 24.13 4.43 -18.32
N ALA A 375 22.85 4.83 -18.23
CA ALA A 375 22.12 4.84 -16.97
C ALA A 375 21.91 3.41 -16.42
N LEU A 376 21.51 2.48 -17.29
CA LEU A 376 21.34 1.07 -16.91
C LEU A 376 22.67 0.42 -16.55
N ALA A 377 23.72 0.67 -17.34
CA ALA A 377 25.07 0.18 -17.07
C ALA A 377 25.59 0.70 -15.72
N PHE A 378 25.41 1.98 -15.43
CA PHE A 378 25.79 2.62 -14.17
C PHE A 378 25.08 1.97 -12.96
N CYS A 379 23.75 1.84 -13.00
CA CYS A 379 23.01 1.22 -11.90
C CYS A 379 23.42 -0.24 -11.67
N GLY A 380 23.64 -1.00 -12.74
CA GLY A 380 24.14 -2.37 -12.67
C GLY A 380 25.53 -2.44 -12.03
N ALA A 381 26.48 -1.64 -12.50
CA ALA A 381 27.86 -1.61 -12.01
C ALA A 381 27.96 -1.12 -10.56
N LEU A 382 27.23 -0.05 -10.21
CA LEU A 382 27.22 0.50 -8.84
C LEU A 382 26.61 -0.49 -7.85
N SER A 383 25.53 -1.19 -8.21
CA SER A 383 24.92 -2.22 -7.36
C SER A 383 25.84 -3.43 -7.15
N LEU A 384 26.61 -3.82 -8.18
CA LEU A 384 27.63 -4.86 -8.08
C LEU A 384 28.76 -4.44 -7.13
N GLN A 385 29.31 -3.23 -7.30
CA GLN A 385 30.34 -2.70 -6.40
C GLN A 385 29.83 -2.64 -4.95
N ALA A 386 28.58 -2.22 -4.74
CA ALA A 386 27.97 -2.12 -3.44
C ALA A 386 27.88 -3.46 -2.70
N VAL A 387 27.47 -4.55 -3.38
CA VAL A 387 27.36 -5.88 -2.76
C VAL A 387 28.70 -6.57 -2.58
N LEU A 388 29.66 -6.34 -3.48
CA LEU A 388 31.03 -6.88 -3.39
C LEU A 388 31.77 -6.33 -2.17
N ALA A 389 31.74 -5.00 -2.00
CA ALA A 389 32.30 -4.33 -0.84
C ALA A 389 31.48 -4.61 0.44
N GLY A 390 30.15 -4.64 0.33
CA GLY A 390 29.22 -5.14 1.33
C GLY A 390 29.53 -4.73 2.77
N ARG A 391 29.76 -5.74 3.62
CA ARG A 391 30.06 -5.58 5.06
C ARG A 391 31.55 -5.35 5.37
N LYS A 392 32.38 -5.07 4.36
CA LYS A 392 33.86 -5.03 4.49
C LYS A 392 34.40 -3.62 4.65
N VAL A 393 33.62 -2.59 4.30
CA VAL A 393 34.04 -1.19 4.35
C VAL A 393 33.00 -0.30 5.02
N ARG A 394 33.45 0.83 5.54
CA ARG A 394 32.62 1.92 6.05
C ARG A 394 33.28 3.27 5.88
N ASP A 395 32.50 4.33 5.95
CA ASP A 395 33.05 5.67 6.12
C ASP A 395 33.30 5.98 7.63
N PRO A 396 33.88 7.16 7.96
CA PRO A 396 34.10 7.55 9.36
C PRO A 396 32.83 7.78 10.19
N ALA A 397 31.66 7.87 9.55
CA ALA A 397 30.36 8.00 10.22
C ALA A 397 29.60 6.66 10.26
N ASP A 398 30.29 5.55 9.99
CA ASP A 398 29.77 4.18 10.03
C ASP A 398 28.66 3.88 8.98
N ASN A 399 28.61 4.65 7.90
CA ASN A 399 27.77 4.37 6.73
C ASN A 399 28.32 3.17 5.98
N ARG A 400 27.42 2.31 5.50
CA ARG A 400 27.72 1.10 4.71
C ARG A 400 27.42 1.31 3.24
N THR A 401 27.80 0.31 2.43
CA THR A 401 27.58 0.29 0.98
C THR A 401 26.16 -0.09 0.57
N ASN A 402 25.27 -0.40 1.51
CA ASN A 402 23.89 -0.78 1.22
C ASN A 402 23.15 0.36 0.53
N ILE A 403 22.58 0.09 -0.66
CA ILE A 403 22.01 1.11 -1.54
C ILE A 403 20.81 0.54 -2.29
N TYR A 404 19.77 1.35 -2.49
CA TYR A 404 18.61 1.00 -3.30
C TYR A 404 18.61 1.85 -4.57
N LEU A 405 18.82 1.20 -5.71
CA LEU A 405 18.94 1.80 -7.03
C LEU A 405 17.72 1.40 -7.85
N LEU A 406 17.13 2.37 -8.53
CA LEU A 406 16.05 2.19 -9.48
C LEU A 406 16.43 2.82 -10.81
N ALA A 407 16.52 2.01 -11.86
CA ALA A 407 16.67 2.53 -13.21
C ALA A 407 15.30 2.57 -13.92
N LEU A 408 14.86 3.78 -14.29
CA LEU A 408 13.62 3.99 -15.03
C LEU A 408 13.90 3.95 -16.52
N ALA A 409 13.39 2.92 -17.19
CA ALA A 409 13.68 2.67 -18.60
C ALA A 409 12.42 2.22 -19.34
N TYR A 410 12.28 2.61 -20.61
CA TYR A 410 11.19 2.09 -21.45
C TYR A 410 11.43 0.62 -21.85
N SER A 411 10.39 -0.04 -22.37
CA SER A 411 10.54 -1.41 -22.86
C SER A 411 11.57 -1.49 -24.00
N SER A 412 12.26 -2.63 -24.09
CA SER A 412 13.21 -2.94 -25.17
C SER A 412 14.49 -2.08 -25.23
N VAL A 413 14.86 -1.40 -24.14
CA VAL A 413 16.11 -0.59 -24.08
C VAL A 413 17.31 -1.32 -23.47
N GLY A 414 17.22 -2.65 -23.23
CA GLY A 414 18.34 -3.47 -22.73
C GLY A 414 18.44 -3.61 -21.20
N LYS A 415 17.31 -3.49 -20.46
CA LYS A 415 17.25 -3.57 -18.99
C LYS A 415 17.84 -4.85 -18.39
N ASP A 416 17.79 -5.95 -19.12
CA ASP A 416 18.24 -7.26 -18.68
C ASP A 416 19.77 -7.42 -18.72
N TRP A 417 20.46 -6.64 -19.54
CA TRP A 417 21.88 -6.82 -19.81
C TRP A 417 22.78 -6.58 -18.59
N PRO A 418 22.64 -5.45 -17.84
CA PRO A 418 23.44 -5.24 -16.63
C PRO A 418 23.21 -6.32 -15.57
N ARG A 419 21.97 -6.83 -15.45
CA ARG A 419 21.66 -7.91 -14.52
C ARG A 419 22.38 -9.21 -14.87
N LYS A 420 22.42 -9.56 -16.16
CA LYS A 420 23.15 -10.74 -16.66
C LYS A 420 24.65 -10.62 -16.40
N ILE A 421 25.24 -9.44 -16.60
CA ILE A 421 26.66 -9.18 -16.30
C ILE A 421 26.93 -9.38 -14.81
N ASN A 422 26.11 -8.78 -13.94
CA ASN A 422 26.23 -8.96 -12.49
C ASN A 422 26.14 -10.44 -12.10
N THR A 423 25.16 -11.17 -12.63
CA THR A 423 25.01 -12.61 -12.40
C THR A 423 26.25 -13.39 -12.87
N HIS A 424 26.80 -13.07 -14.04
CA HIS A 424 27.98 -13.75 -14.56
C HIS A 424 29.22 -13.51 -13.69
N ILE A 425 29.48 -12.26 -13.30
CA ILE A 425 30.61 -11.90 -12.43
C ILE A 425 30.45 -12.56 -11.06
N MET A 426 29.30 -12.43 -10.41
CA MET A 426 29.06 -13.02 -9.09
C MET A 426 29.13 -14.55 -9.10
N HIS A 427 28.69 -15.20 -10.18
CA HIS A 427 28.87 -16.64 -10.35
C HIS A 427 30.36 -17.02 -10.46
N ARG A 428 31.14 -16.28 -11.26
CA ARG A 428 32.58 -16.53 -11.43
C ARG A 428 33.37 -16.42 -10.13
N VAL A 429 33.00 -15.49 -9.24
CA VAL A 429 33.69 -15.26 -7.96
C VAL A 429 33.06 -16.01 -6.77
N GLY A 430 32.14 -16.95 -7.03
CA GLY A 430 31.55 -17.81 -5.99
C GLY A 430 30.48 -17.15 -5.11
N MET A 431 29.93 -16.01 -5.52
CA MET A 431 28.94 -15.23 -4.77
C MET A 431 27.50 -15.38 -5.27
N VAL A 432 27.18 -16.43 -6.05
CA VAL A 432 25.85 -16.62 -6.65
C VAL A 432 24.72 -16.71 -5.61
N THR A 433 25.00 -17.20 -4.39
CA THR A 433 24.03 -17.30 -3.29
C THR A 433 23.61 -15.94 -2.72
N ALA A 434 24.38 -14.88 -2.99
CA ALA A 434 24.06 -13.51 -2.62
C ALA A 434 23.12 -12.82 -3.62
N LEU A 435 22.60 -13.52 -4.64
CA LEU A 435 21.65 -12.97 -5.61
C LEU A 435 20.21 -13.34 -5.29
N GLY A 436 19.33 -12.35 -5.35
CA GLY A 436 17.87 -12.51 -5.33
C GLY A 436 17.22 -11.90 -6.57
N GLU A 437 16.09 -12.45 -7.01
CA GLU A 437 15.37 -11.93 -8.19
C GLU A 437 14.11 -11.14 -7.81
N LYS A 438 13.30 -11.64 -6.88
CA LYS A 438 12.03 -11.00 -6.47
C LYS A 438 11.84 -11.05 -4.96
N PHE A 439 11.14 -10.06 -4.44
CA PHE A 439 10.71 -10.03 -3.04
C PHE A 439 9.42 -10.84 -2.87
N ALA A 440 9.49 -11.98 -2.17
CA ALA A 440 8.31 -12.80 -1.89
C ALA A 440 7.50 -12.29 -0.68
N SER A 441 8.19 -11.92 0.41
CA SER A 441 7.60 -11.28 1.60
C SER A 441 8.69 -10.62 2.45
N GLY A 442 8.31 -9.77 3.42
CA GLY A 442 9.26 -9.18 4.37
C GLY A 442 9.99 -10.23 5.21
N GLU A 443 9.26 -11.25 5.65
CA GLU A 443 9.81 -12.41 6.36
C GLU A 443 10.83 -13.20 5.52
N GLY A 444 10.59 -13.32 4.20
CA GLY A 444 11.50 -13.98 3.27
C GLY A 444 12.81 -13.21 3.10
N ILE A 445 12.76 -11.87 3.08
CA ILE A 445 13.96 -11.02 3.04
C ILE A 445 14.79 -11.24 4.31
N GLN A 446 14.16 -11.24 5.49
CA GLN A 446 14.84 -11.49 6.76
C GLN A 446 15.47 -12.88 6.80
N ASP A 447 14.74 -13.91 6.37
CA ASP A 447 15.25 -15.29 6.36
C ASP A 447 16.42 -15.47 5.38
N SER A 448 16.39 -14.76 4.23
CA SER A 448 17.49 -14.78 3.26
C SER A 448 18.72 -14.06 3.81
N LEU A 449 18.55 -12.88 4.40
CA LEU A 449 19.65 -12.12 5.02
C LEU A 449 20.23 -12.81 6.26
N PHE A 450 19.46 -13.64 6.95
CA PHE A 450 19.98 -14.47 8.04
C PHE A 450 20.97 -15.53 7.52
N LEU A 451 20.69 -16.13 6.36
CA LEU A 451 21.57 -17.11 5.73
C LEU A 451 22.73 -16.46 4.98
N THR A 452 22.49 -15.32 4.33
CA THR A 452 23.46 -14.59 3.52
C THR A 452 23.32 -13.10 3.82
N PRO A 453 24.07 -12.56 4.81
CA PRO A 453 23.85 -11.20 5.31
C PRO A 453 24.25 -10.07 4.36
N SER A 454 24.74 -10.38 3.17
CA SER A 454 25.05 -9.43 2.11
C SER A 454 24.40 -9.91 0.81
N MET A 455 23.37 -9.22 0.33
CA MET A 455 22.59 -9.64 -0.83
C MET A 455 22.35 -8.52 -1.84
N LEU A 456 22.31 -8.89 -3.12
CA LEU A 456 21.87 -8.07 -4.24
C LEU A 456 20.56 -8.64 -4.81
N PHE A 457 19.47 -7.89 -4.67
CA PHE A 457 18.21 -8.19 -5.34
C PHE A 457 18.11 -7.43 -6.66
N GLN A 458 17.99 -8.16 -7.77
CA GLN A 458 17.87 -7.60 -9.12
C GLN A 458 16.44 -7.78 -9.66
N THR A 459 15.55 -6.85 -9.30
CA THR A 459 14.10 -6.98 -9.54
C THR A 459 13.68 -6.24 -10.81
N ASP A 460 13.19 -6.97 -11.81
CA ASP A 460 12.49 -6.33 -12.94
C ASP A 460 11.05 -5.99 -12.59
N GLU A 461 10.52 -4.95 -13.23
CA GLU A 461 9.16 -4.42 -13.03
C GLU A 461 8.84 -4.18 -11.55
N ILE A 462 9.76 -3.52 -10.84
CA ILE A 462 9.58 -3.24 -9.40
C ILE A 462 8.36 -2.35 -9.13
N ASP A 463 7.88 -1.61 -10.12
CA ASP A 463 6.61 -0.88 -10.08
C ASP A 463 5.41 -1.81 -9.85
N GLY A 464 5.43 -3.05 -10.34
CA GLY A 464 4.39 -4.04 -10.05
C GLY A 464 4.29 -4.38 -8.56
N LEU A 465 5.43 -4.41 -7.84
CA LEU A 465 5.46 -4.57 -6.39
C LEU A 465 4.85 -3.34 -5.69
N LEU A 466 5.21 -2.13 -6.13
CA LEU A 466 4.67 -0.88 -5.55
C LEU A 466 3.18 -0.73 -5.77
N GLN A 467 2.69 -1.06 -6.98
CA GLN A 467 1.26 -1.11 -7.27
C GLN A 467 0.52 -2.13 -6.41
N SER A 468 1.13 -3.31 -6.20
CA SER A 468 0.55 -4.34 -5.34
C SER A 468 0.45 -3.86 -3.90
N ILE A 469 1.43 -3.09 -3.41
CA ILE A 469 1.37 -2.46 -2.08
C ILE A 469 0.25 -1.42 -2.01
N ASN A 470 0.11 -0.55 -3.01
CA ASN A 470 -0.94 0.47 -3.02
C ASN A 470 -2.36 -0.12 -3.13
N LYS A 471 -2.52 -1.23 -3.86
CA LYS A 471 -3.83 -1.88 -4.07
C LYS A 471 -4.19 -2.90 -2.98
N ALA A 472 -3.22 -3.37 -2.21
CA ALA A 472 -3.44 -4.41 -1.22
C ALA A 472 -4.26 -3.88 -0.03
N ARG A 473 -5.37 -4.57 0.26
CA ARG A 473 -6.11 -4.47 1.55
C ARG A 473 -5.50 -5.35 2.65
N ASP A 474 -4.39 -6.05 2.37
CA ASP A 474 -3.79 -7.11 3.20
C ASP A 474 -2.42 -6.69 3.75
N ALA A 475 -2.19 -6.91 5.06
CA ALA A 475 -1.01 -6.50 5.83
C ALA A 475 0.33 -7.08 5.32
N ARG A 476 0.28 -8.15 4.51
CA ARG A 476 1.48 -8.83 3.99
C ARG A 476 2.34 -7.94 3.09
N HIS A 477 1.72 -7.14 2.22
CA HIS A 477 2.45 -6.28 1.27
C HIS A 477 3.07 -5.07 1.97
N GLU A 478 2.39 -4.51 2.98
CA GLU A 478 2.96 -3.45 3.82
C GLU A 478 4.24 -3.90 4.55
N ASN A 479 4.31 -5.18 4.97
CA ASN A 479 5.48 -5.71 5.67
C ASN A 479 6.76 -5.72 4.80
N ILE A 480 6.64 -5.81 3.47
CA ILE A 480 7.79 -5.74 2.56
C ILE A 480 8.46 -4.36 2.65
N MET A 481 7.69 -3.28 2.51
CA MET A 481 8.23 -1.91 2.62
C MET A 481 8.85 -1.66 3.99
N GLY A 482 8.15 -2.05 5.06
CA GLY A 482 8.67 -1.92 6.43
C GLY A 482 9.99 -2.66 6.61
N THR A 483 10.10 -3.87 6.04
CA THR A 483 11.34 -4.65 6.09
C THR A 483 12.45 -3.98 5.29
N LEU A 484 12.20 -3.50 4.06
CA LEU A 484 13.20 -2.80 3.25
C LEU A 484 13.72 -1.54 3.97
N LEU A 485 12.85 -0.74 4.59
CA LEU A 485 13.24 0.42 5.39
C LEU A 485 14.10 0.04 6.60
N THR A 486 13.73 -1.06 7.26
CA THR A 486 14.43 -1.57 8.44
C THR A 486 15.81 -2.09 8.06
N MET A 487 15.92 -2.93 7.03
CA MET A 487 17.22 -3.48 6.57
C MET A 487 18.16 -2.37 6.09
N TYR A 488 17.62 -1.32 5.46
CA TYR A 488 18.42 -0.18 5.03
C TYR A 488 19.05 0.55 6.23
N SER A 489 18.24 0.77 7.27
CA SER A 489 18.66 1.52 8.46
C SER A 489 19.49 0.68 9.42
N ALA A 490 19.31 -0.64 9.42
CA ALA A 490 20.00 -1.56 10.31
C ALA A 490 21.43 -1.93 9.86
N ALA A 491 21.90 -1.45 8.71
CA ALA A 491 23.12 -1.93 8.06
C ALA A 491 24.39 -1.83 8.91
N ASN A 492 24.42 -0.93 9.89
CA ASN A 492 25.52 -0.76 10.83
C ASN A 492 25.20 -1.26 12.26
N SER A 493 24.20 -2.13 12.40
CA SER A 493 23.70 -2.60 13.69
C SER A 493 23.36 -4.10 13.66
N ILE A 494 22.98 -4.62 14.82
CA ILE A 494 22.48 -6.00 14.98
C ILE A 494 20.96 -5.97 14.94
N TYR A 495 20.37 -6.67 13.98
CA TYR A 495 18.92 -6.77 13.82
C TYR A 495 18.39 -8.08 14.45
N PRO A 496 17.60 -8.01 15.54
CA PRO A 496 16.97 -9.20 16.11
C PRO A 496 15.80 -9.65 15.23
N MET A 497 15.82 -10.91 14.81
CA MET A 497 14.75 -11.48 13.98
C MET A 497 13.47 -11.72 14.79
N ARG A 498 12.35 -11.77 14.07
CA ARG A 498 11.05 -12.19 14.61
C ARG A 498 11.12 -13.56 15.28
N ARG A 499 10.39 -13.73 16.40
CA ARG A 499 10.25 -15.03 17.07
C ARG A 499 9.33 -15.95 16.25
N LYS A 500 9.78 -17.18 15.99
CA LYS A 500 8.97 -18.22 15.33
C LYS A 500 8.45 -19.19 16.39
N ALA A 501 7.18 -19.59 16.29
CA ALA A 501 6.61 -20.60 17.19
C ALA A 501 7.46 -21.88 17.15
N GLY A 502 7.85 -22.40 18.33
CA GLY A 502 8.67 -23.60 18.45
C GLY A 502 10.19 -23.40 18.34
N LYS A 503 10.70 -22.16 18.23
CA LYS A 503 12.14 -21.86 18.36
C LYS A 503 12.42 -21.05 19.63
N GLU A 504 13.35 -21.52 20.47
CA GLU A 504 13.66 -20.91 21.76
C GLU A 504 14.42 -19.58 21.67
N VAL A 505 15.24 -19.38 20.62
CA VAL A 505 16.05 -18.16 20.44
C VAL A 505 15.74 -17.51 19.08
N PRO A 506 15.37 -16.21 19.03
CA PRO A 506 15.31 -15.48 17.76
C PRO A 506 16.72 -15.35 17.18
N GLY A 507 16.90 -15.68 15.90
CA GLY A 507 18.15 -15.42 15.19
C GLY A 507 18.46 -13.92 15.15
N VAL A 508 19.72 -13.57 14.90
CA VAL A 508 20.13 -12.18 14.69
C VAL A 508 20.77 -12.04 13.31
N ILE A 509 20.52 -10.90 12.66
CA ILE A 509 21.19 -10.52 11.42
C ILE A 509 22.19 -9.43 11.78
N ASP A 510 23.47 -9.75 11.76
CA ASP A 510 24.55 -8.84 12.15
C ASP A 510 25.06 -8.04 10.94
N GLN A 511 24.89 -6.72 11.00
CA GLN A 511 25.22 -5.73 9.97
C GLN A 511 24.68 -6.11 8.57
N PRO A 512 23.34 -6.21 8.37
CA PRO A 512 22.77 -6.59 7.08
C PRO A 512 23.18 -5.62 5.97
N CYS A 513 23.69 -6.14 4.85
CA CYS A 513 23.91 -5.37 3.63
C CYS A 513 22.91 -5.81 2.56
N LEU A 514 21.81 -5.07 2.44
CA LEU A 514 20.84 -5.28 1.37
C LEU A 514 21.04 -4.24 0.27
N VAL A 515 21.37 -4.71 -0.93
CA VAL A 515 21.43 -3.90 -2.14
C VAL A 515 20.24 -4.27 -3.02
N VAL A 516 19.55 -3.26 -3.53
CA VAL A 516 18.42 -3.44 -4.45
C VAL A 516 18.73 -2.75 -5.75
N TYR A 517 18.63 -3.47 -6.85
CA TYR A 517 18.66 -2.94 -8.21
C TYR A 517 17.34 -3.25 -8.89
N GLY A 518 16.45 -2.26 -8.91
CA GLY A 518 15.16 -2.33 -9.57
C GLY A 518 15.19 -1.74 -10.97
N THR A 519 14.39 -2.28 -11.88
CA THR A 519 14.01 -1.59 -13.12
C THR A 519 12.50 -1.40 -13.20
N ALA A 520 12.07 -0.26 -13.72
CA ALA A 520 10.65 0.04 -13.94
C ALA A 520 10.48 0.91 -15.18
N ILE A 521 9.24 1.02 -15.69
CA ILE A 521 8.90 2.01 -16.71
C ILE A 521 8.59 3.34 -16.00
N PRO A 522 9.13 4.50 -16.44
CA PRO A 522 8.95 5.76 -15.75
C PRO A 522 7.49 6.06 -15.42
N THR A 523 6.60 5.97 -16.41
CA THR A 523 5.16 6.26 -16.23
C THR A 523 4.52 5.34 -15.20
N HIS A 524 4.72 4.03 -15.30
CA HIS A 524 4.14 3.06 -14.36
C HIS A 524 4.69 3.22 -12.95
N TYR A 525 5.97 3.56 -12.82
CA TYR A 525 6.59 3.81 -11.53
C TYR A 525 5.97 5.02 -10.83
N TYR A 526 5.95 6.19 -11.49
CA TYR A 526 5.40 7.39 -10.86
C TYR A 526 3.90 7.28 -10.61
N ASP A 527 3.13 6.64 -11.51
CA ASP A 527 1.71 6.35 -11.32
C ASP A 527 1.47 5.36 -10.16
N SER A 528 2.49 4.59 -9.77
CA SER A 528 2.44 3.66 -8.63
C SER A 528 2.86 4.27 -7.30
N LEU A 529 3.28 5.53 -7.26
CA LEU A 529 3.64 6.20 -6.01
C LEU A 529 2.40 6.79 -5.34
N SER A 530 2.38 6.75 -4.02
CA SER A 530 1.37 7.42 -3.19
C SER A 530 2.04 8.42 -2.25
N GLU A 531 1.31 9.44 -1.82
CA GLU A 531 1.81 10.46 -0.87
C GLU A 531 2.39 9.83 0.40
N ARG A 532 1.78 8.74 0.89
CA ARG A 532 2.30 7.95 2.01
C ARG A 532 3.69 7.37 1.74
N MET A 533 3.98 6.91 0.52
CA MET A 533 5.31 6.38 0.17
C MET A 533 6.36 7.48 0.05
N LEU A 534 5.94 8.69 -0.31
CA LEU A 534 6.83 9.86 -0.37
C LEU A 534 7.24 10.31 1.04
N THR A 535 6.33 10.23 2.01
CA THR A 535 6.52 10.73 3.38
C THR A 535 7.03 9.67 4.37
N ASN A 536 6.84 8.37 4.11
CA ASN A 536 7.33 7.29 4.99
C ASN A 536 8.85 7.02 4.87
N GLY A 537 9.54 7.75 4.00
CA GLY A 537 10.99 7.67 3.82
C GLY A 537 11.48 6.52 2.93
N PHE A 538 10.60 5.76 2.26
CA PHE A 538 11.02 4.78 1.25
C PHE A 538 11.53 5.49 -0.01
N PHE A 539 10.74 6.44 -0.53
CA PHE A 539 11.11 7.23 -1.70
C PHE A 539 12.46 7.94 -1.52
N ALA A 540 12.68 8.56 -0.35
CA ALA A 540 13.92 9.26 -0.02
C ALA A 540 15.18 8.37 0.11
N ARG A 541 15.03 7.04 0.18
CA ARG A 541 16.15 6.09 0.24
C ARG A 541 16.49 5.48 -1.12
N MET A 542 15.63 5.67 -2.13
CA MET A 542 15.85 5.19 -3.48
C MET A 542 16.69 6.21 -4.27
N LEU A 543 17.67 5.72 -5.03
CA LEU A 543 18.36 6.48 -6.06
C LEU A 543 17.75 6.15 -7.42
N ILE A 544 17.03 7.11 -7.99
CA ILE A 544 16.21 6.91 -9.18
C ILE A 544 16.91 7.51 -10.38
N VAL A 545 17.41 6.69 -11.30
CA VAL A 545 18.11 7.14 -12.51
C VAL A 545 17.24 6.89 -13.73
N GLU A 546 16.84 7.96 -14.41
CA GLU A 546 16.09 7.87 -15.66
C GLU A 546 17.02 7.54 -16.83
N SER A 547 16.69 6.48 -17.56
CA SER A 547 17.29 6.18 -18.85
C SER A 547 16.71 7.12 -19.89
N GLY A 548 17.57 7.79 -20.64
CA GLY A 548 17.16 8.58 -21.80
C GLY A 548 16.53 7.75 -22.93
N PRO A 549 16.36 8.35 -24.12
CA PRO A 549 15.82 7.63 -25.28
C PRO A 549 16.67 6.40 -25.61
N ARG A 550 16.03 5.40 -26.24
CA ARG A 550 16.70 4.19 -26.69
C ARG A 550 17.85 4.55 -27.63
N ALA A 551 19.06 4.07 -27.32
CA ALA A 551 20.21 4.22 -28.20
C ALA A 551 20.04 3.41 -29.51
N ILE A 552 20.84 3.76 -30.52
CA ILE A 552 21.02 2.94 -31.71
C ILE A 552 21.54 1.57 -31.26
N GLY A 553 20.91 0.50 -31.76
CA GLY A 553 21.31 -0.86 -31.41
C GLY A 553 22.61 -1.28 -32.08
N GLN A 554 23.24 -2.30 -31.51
CA GLN A 554 24.43 -2.96 -32.04
C GLN A 554 24.26 -4.49 -31.95
N ASP A 555 25.12 -5.24 -32.64
CA ASP A 555 25.14 -6.69 -32.50
C ASP A 555 25.56 -7.06 -31.08
N PRO A 556 24.81 -7.94 -30.39
CA PRO A 556 25.10 -8.28 -29.01
C PRO A 556 26.42 -9.05 -28.89
N GLY A 557 27.27 -8.60 -27.98
CA GLY A 557 28.50 -9.30 -27.62
C GLY A 557 28.24 -10.51 -26.71
N ILE A 558 29.26 -11.35 -26.54
CA ILE A 558 29.25 -12.42 -25.52
C ILE A 558 29.61 -11.79 -24.18
N ILE A 559 28.84 -12.09 -23.13
CA ILE A 559 29.17 -11.68 -21.76
C ILE A 559 30.39 -12.48 -21.31
N ASN A 560 31.56 -11.84 -21.42
CA ASN A 560 32.84 -12.36 -20.96
C ASN A 560 33.65 -11.18 -20.39
N PRO A 561 33.43 -10.83 -19.10
CA PRO A 561 34.08 -9.68 -18.48
C PRO A 561 35.62 -9.83 -18.52
N PRO A 562 36.36 -8.74 -18.84
CA PRO A 562 37.82 -8.71 -18.79
C PRO A 562 38.40 -9.23 -17.48
N ALA A 563 39.65 -9.73 -17.54
CA ALA A 563 40.36 -10.25 -16.37
C ALA A 563 40.43 -9.23 -15.23
N SER A 564 40.69 -7.95 -15.54
CA SER A 564 40.74 -6.87 -14.54
C SER A 564 39.47 -6.73 -13.69
N ILE A 565 38.29 -6.92 -14.31
CA ILE A 565 36.99 -6.90 -13.62
C ILE A 565 36.87 -8.12 -12.72
N ILE A 566 37.22 -9.30 -13.23
CA ILE A 566 37.12 -10.54 -12.45
C ILE A 566 38.11 -10.54 -11.29
N ASP A 567 39.34 -10.09 -11.50
CA ASP A 567 40.39 -10.02 -10.48
C ASP A 567 39.97 -9.07 -9.35
N THR A 568 39.40 -7.91 -9.68
CA THR A 568 38.88 -6.96 -8.68
C THR A 568 37.68 -7.54 -7.92
N ALA A 569 36.75 -8.20 -8.63
CA ALA A 569 35.60 -8.84 -7.98
C ALA A 569 36.01 -10.03 -7.09
N GLN A 570 37.02 -10.79 -7.51
CA GLN A 570 37.60 -11.90 -6.76
C GLN A 570 38.33 -11.39 -5.52
N TRP A 571 39.12 -10.31 -5.66
CA TRP A 571 39.75 -9.66 -4.53
C TRP A 571 38.70 -9.25 -3.49
N TRP A 572 37.60 -8.62 -3.94
CA TRP A 572 36.51 -8.30 -3.02
C TRP A 572 35.92 -9.55 -2.39
N SER A 573 35.61 -10.61 -3.14
CA SER A 573 34.97 -11.81 -2.57
C SER A 573 35.82 -12.48 -1.50
N GLU A 574 37.15 -12.47 -1.65
CA GLU A 574 38.12 -13.04 -0.73
C GLU A 574 38.51 -12.10 0.43
N PHE A 575 38.39 -10.79 0.24
CA PHE A 575 38.77 -9.80 1.24
C PHE A 575 37.88 -9.90 2.49
N ASN A 576 38.49 -10.27 3.61
CA ASN A 576 37.86 -10.33 4.92
C ASN A 576 38.69 -9.51 5.94
N PRO A 577 38.23 -8.31 6.33
CA PRO A 577 38.99 -7.44 7.22
C PRO A 577 38.95 -7.86 8.71
N GLY A 578 38.13 -8.85 9.08
CA GLY A 578 38.04 -9.37 10.45
C GLY A 578 39.02 -10.50 10.75
N SER A 579 39.22 -10.80 12.05
CA SER A 579 40.28 -11.71 12.52
C SER A 579 39.81 -13.10 13.00
N GLY A 580 38.55 -13.51 12.79
CA GLY A 580 37.96 -14.70 13.43
C GLY A 580 37.28 -15.69 12.48
N ASN A 581 37.67 -16.97 12.55
CA ASN A 581 37.11 -18.09 11.75
C ASN A 581 36.34 -19.14 12.58
N LEU A 582 36.20 -18.96 13.90
CA LEU A 582 35.61 -19.95 14.81
C LEU A 582 34.62 -19.25 15.77
N GLU A 583 33.33 -19.34 15.42
CA GLU A 583 32.12 -18.99 16.18
C GLU A 583 31.90 -17.52 16.63
N SER A 584 30.72 -16.98 16.31
CA SER A 584 30.26 -15.58 16.52
C SER A 584 30.91 -14.55 15.60
N PHE A 585 30.79 -14.74 14.27
CA PHE A 585 31.33 -13.82 13.26
C PHE A 585 30.61 -12.47 13.27
N HIS A 586 31.23 -11.47 13.93
CA HIS A 586 30.88 -10.06 13.82
C HIS A 586 31.73 -9.39 12.73
N PRO A 587 31.16 -8.79 11.67
CA PRO A 587 31.95 -8.10 10.65
C PRO A 587 32.69 -6.91 11.23
N GLN A 588 34.00 -6.82 10.94
CA GLN A 588 34.87 -5.70 11.32
C GLN A 588 35.34 -4.93 10.07
N PRO A 589 34.47 -4.08 9.49
CA PRO A 589 34.79 -3.35 8.27
C PRO A 589 35.90 -2.32 8.48
N ILE A 590 36.77 -2.18 7.47
CA ILE A 590 37.77 -1.11 7.46
C ILE A 590 37.11 0.25 7.30
N THR A 591 37.63 1.25 8.01
CA THR A 591 37.20 2.63 7.85
C THR A 591 37.97 3.28 6.71
N VAL A 592 37.28 3.62 5.63
CA VAL A 592 37.81 4.42 4.52
C VAL A 592 37.86 5.87 4.97
N VAL A 593 39.07 6.37 5.22
CA VAL A 593 39.27 7.73 5.76
C VAL A 593 38.98 8.79 4.71
N ALA A 594 38.43 9.92 5.16
CA ALA A 594 38.30 11.13 4.36
C ALA A 594 39.50 12.05 4.61
N ASN A 595 40.14 12.51 3.53
CA ASN A 595 41.22 13.50 3.65
C ASN A 595 40.66 14.85 4.16
N GLU A 596 41.54 15.77 4.54
CA GLU A 596 41.12 17.04 5.18
C GLU A 596 40.18 17.87 4.28
N GLU A 597 40.49 17.98 2.99
CA GLU A 597 39.66 18.71 2.02
C GLU A 597 38.27 18.05 1.90
N ALA A 598 38.22 16.73 1.77
CA ALA A 598 36.97 15.97 1.67
C ALA A 598 36.09 16.13 2.92
N ARG A 599 36.68 16.20 4.12
CA ARG A 599 35.93 16.46 5.37
C ARG A 599 35.27 17.83 5.35
N GLY A 600 35.95 18.86 4.85
CA GLY A 600 35.38 20.20 4.65
C GLY A 600 34.21 20.19 3.67
N LEU A 601 34.37 19.52 2.53
CA LEU A 601 33.34 19.40 1.49
C LEU A 601 32.10 18.62 1.96
N LEU A 602 32.29 17.55 2.74
CA LEU A 602 31.17 16.80 3.34
C LEU A 602 30.36 17.64 4.32
N ALA A 603 31.03 18.49 5.11
CA ALA A 603 30.35 19.41 6.00
C ALA A 603 29.56 20.49 5.23
N GLU A 604 30.09 20.96 4.10
CA GLU A 604 29.41 21.91 3.23
C GLU A 604 28.19 21.31 2.53
N ALA A 605 28.32 20.09 1.99
CA ALA A 605 27.20 19.36 1.40
C ALA A 605 26.06 19.15 2.42
N ARG A 606 26.40 18.86 3.68
CA ARG A 606 25.41 18.77 4.77
C ARG A 606 24.70 20.10 5.02
N ARG A 607 25.43 21.21 5.16
CA ARG A 607 24.84 22.56 5.37
C ARG A 607 23.92 22.98 4.22
N THR A 608 24.31 22.69 2.99
CA THR A 608 23.49 22.94 1.80
C THR A 608 22.16 22.19 1.92
N SER A 609 22.22 20.91 2.27
CA SER A 609 21.02 20.09 2.45
C SER A 609 20.14 20.51 3.63
N GLU A 610 20.72 20.95 4.75
CA GLU A 610 20.00 21.46 5.92
C GLU A 610 19.25 22.77 5.57
N THR A 611 19.83 23.59 4.70
CA THR A 611 19.18 24.81 4.20
C THR A 611 17.94 24.48 3.36
N GLU A 612 18.07 23.54 2.42
CA GLU A 612 16.94 23.10 1.60
C GLU A 612 15.86 22.39 2.43
N TYR A 613 16.26 21.62 3.45
CA TYR A 613 15.33 21.05 4.43
C TYR A 613 14.51 22.15 5.13
N ALA A 614 15.16 23.19 5.65
CA ALA A 614 14.48 24.31 6.32
C ALA A 614 13.56 25.09 5.35
N ASN A 615 13.96 25.24 4.09
CA ASN A 615 13.13 25.83 3.04
C ASN A 615 11.88 24.98 2.73
N SER A 616 11.98 23.65 2.74
CA SER A 616 10.81 22.78 2.61
C SER A 616 9.93 22.82 3.86
N GLU A 617 10.51 22.86 5.05
CA GLU A 617 9.76 22.95 6.31
C GLU A 617 8.93 24.25 6.40
N SER A 618 9.55 25.39 6.09
CA SER A 618 8.88 26.70 6.05
C SER A 618 7.75 26.80 5.02
N ARG A 619 7.82 26.01 3.94
CA ARG A 619 6.75 25.90 2.92
C ARG A 619 5.67 24.88 3.26
N GLY A 620 5.79 24.16 4.38
CA GLY A 620 4.86 23.09 4.75
C GLY A 620 4.91 21.90 3.80
N ASP A 621 6.09 21.59 3.26
CA ASP A 621 6.32 20.54 2.27
C ASP A 621 6.91 19.27 2.94
N PRO A 622 6.06 18.29 3.32
CA PRO A 622 6.49 17.07 4.00
C PRO A 622 7.30 16.13 3.11
N VAL A 623 7.11 16.20 1.78
CA VAL A 623 7.88 15.39 0.83
C VAL A 623 9.30 15.91 0.73
N GLY A 624 9.47 17.22 0.53
CA GLY A 624 10.79 17.86 0.46
C GLY A 624 11.59 17.69 1.74
N THR A 625 10.99 17.89 2.92
CA THR A 625 11.68 17.63 4.20
C THR A 625 12.16 16.18 4.30
N THR A 626 11.32 15.21 3.91
CA THR A 626 11.68 13.79 3.93
C THR A 626 12.84 13.45 2.99
N VAL A 627 12.86 14.00 1.78
CA VAL A 627 13.90 13.73 0.78
C VAL A 627 15.20 14.46 1.14
N TRP A 628 15.15 15.77 1.41
CA TRP A 628 16.33 16.56 1.78
C TRP A 628 16.99 16.04 3.06
N GLY A 629 16.21 15.56 4.03
CA GLY A 629 16.75 14.98 5.27
C GLY A 629 17.64 13.75 5.07
N ARG A 630 17.61 13.10 3.89
CA ARG A 630 18.41 11.90 3.58
C ARG A 630 19.62 12.18 2.69
N VAL A 631 19.70 13.35 2.08
CA VAL A 631 20.79 13.71 1.16
C VAL A 631 22.17 13.61 1.82
N PRO A 632 22.41 14.09 3.06
CA PRO A 632 23.74 14.02 3.65
C PRO A 632 24.23 12.57 3.78
N GLU A 633 23.38 11.66 4.27
CA GLU A 633 23.70 10.23 4.39
C GLU A 633 24.05 9.61 3.03
N GLN A 634 23.27 9.90 1.99
CA GLN A 634 23.48 9.38 0.65
C GLN A 634 24.77 9.91 0.01
N VAL A 635 25.11 11.19 0.19
CA VAL A 635 26.38 11.75 -0.28
C VAL A 635 27.56 10.99 0.34
N ARG A 636 27.49 10.65 1.63
CA ARG A 636 28.55 9.87 2.30
C ARG A 636 28.67 8.46 1.72
N LYS A 637 27.54 7.77 1.50
CA LYS A 637 27.52 6.43 0.90
C LYS A 637 28.07 6.41 -0.52
N LEU A 638 27.67 7.38 -1.35
CA LEU A 638 28.16 7.50 -2.72
C LEU A 638 29.63 7.87 -2.78
N ALA A 639 30.12 8.76 -1.91
CA ALA A 639 31.55 9.07 -1.81
C ALA A 639 32.39 7.84 -1.37
N LEU A 640 31.86 7.02 -0.46
CA LEU A 640 32.46 5.74 -0.08
C LEU A 640 32.53 4.78 -1.28
N LEU A 641 31.42 4.60 -2.02
CA LEU A 641 31.35 3.75 -3.20
C LEU A 641 32.29 4.22 -4.31
N TYR A 642 32.40 5.54 -4.50
CA TYR A 642 33.37 6.15 -5.41
C TYR A 642 34.80 5.75 -5.03
N ALA A 643 35.18 5.95 -3.76
CA ALA A 643 36.53 5.68 -3.28
C ALA A 643 36.95 4.21 -3.46
N VAL A 644 36.04 3.28 -3.11
CA VAL A 644 36.33 1.83 -3.22
C VAL A 644 36.28 1.31 -4.66
N SER A 645 35.53 1.98 -5.54
CA SER A 645 35.58 1.73 -6.99
C SER A 645 36.92 2.19 -7.57
N ALA A 646 37.36 3.40 -7.19
CA ALA A 646 38.59 4.01 -7.69
C ALA A 646 39.83 3.21 -7.30
N ASN A 647 39.89 2.73 -6.06
CA ASN A 647 40.98 1.90 -5.56
C ASN A 647 40.47 0.98 -4.44
N HIS A 648 40.31 -0.31 -4.75
CA HIS A 648 39.82 -1.30 -3.79
C HIS A 648 40.87 -1.67 -2.72
N GLN A 649 42.16 -1.57 -3.02
CA GLN A 649 43.25 -2.00 -2.12
C GLN A 649 43.61 -0.94 -1.07
N SER A 650 43.52 0.33 -1.43
CA SER A 650 43.84 1.46 -0.55
C SER A 650 42.89 2.62 -0.81
N PRO A 651 41.58 2.45 -0.51
CA PRO A 651 40.58 3.47 -0.76
C PRO A 651 40.77 4.66 0.18
N VAL A 652 40.56 5.87 -0.35
CA VAL A 652 40.51 7.13 0.41
C VAL A 652 39.36 7.95 -0.15
N ILE A 653 38.52 8.53 0.73
CA ILE A 653 37.50 9.49 0.32
C ILE A 653 38.20 10.84 0.10
N ASP A 654 38.41 11.19 -1.16
CA ASP A 654 39.04 12.44 -1.59
C ASP A 654 38.01 13.50 -1.98
N ALA A 655 38.49 14.68 -2.41
CA ALA A 655 37.64 15.79 -2.81
C ALA A 655 36.82 15.48 -4.06
N ALA A 656 37.37 14.71 -5.02
CA ALA A 656 36.67 14.35 -6.25
C ALA A 656 35.46 13.45 -5.95
N ALA A 657 35.64 12.47 -5.06
CA ALA A 657 34.56 11.59 -4.59
C ALA A 657 33.40 12.38 -3.99
N VAL A 658 33.71 13.36 -3.12
CA VAL A 658 32.69 14.16 -2.43
C VAL A 658 31.99 15.14 -3.38
N ARG A 659 32.72 15.79 -4.29
CA ARG A 659 32.12 16.71 -5.28
C ARG A 659 31.18 15.96 -6.21
N TRP A 660 31.63 14.84 -6.78
CA TRP A 660 30.79 13.98 -7.62
C TRP A 660 29.54 13.51 -6.87
N ALA A 661 29.70 12.97 -5.66
CA ALA A 661 28.57 12.47 -4.87
C ALA A 661 27.57 13.58 -4.53
N THR A 662 28.05 14.79 -4.23
CA THR A 662 27.21 15.95 -3.93
C THR A 662 26.45 16.40 -5.18
N GLU A 663 27.13 16.59 -6.31
CA GLU A 663 26.51 17.00 -7.57
C GLU A 663 25.45 15.99 -8.04
N PHE A 664 25.80 14.70 -8.01
CA PHE A 664 24.87 13.61 -8.33
C PHE A 664 23.64 13.67 -7.42
N MET A 665 23.82 13.73 -6.10
CA MET A 665 22.70 13.71 -5.15
C MET A 665 21.82 14.95 -5.22
N LEU A 666 22.39 16.15 -5.37
CA LEU A 666 21.61 17.38 -5.49
C LEU A 666 20.77 17.36 -6.77
N HIS A 667 21.35 16.91 -7.88
CA HIS A 667 20.61 16.74 -9.13
C HIS A 667 19.47 15.73 -8.97
N GLN A 668 19.77 14.52 -8.48
CA GLN A 668 18.76 13.47 -8.32
C GLN A 668 17.66 13.88 -7.35
N THR A 669 17.99 14.56 -6.25
CA THR A 669 17.00 15.05 -5.28
C THR A 669 16.03 16.04 -5.92
N ARG A 670 16.55 17.03 -6.65
CA ARG A 670 15.72 18.01 -7.37
C ARG A 670 14.83 17.32 -8.42
N ARG A 671 15.40 16.35 -9.16
CA ARG A 671 14.67 15.61 -10.19
C ARG A 671 13.56 14.76 -9.57
N MET A 672 13.85 14.09 -8.46
CA MET A 672 12.87 13.29 -7.72
C MET A 672 11.70 14.14 -7.19
N LEU A 673 11.98 15.30 -6.62
CA LEU A 673 10.95 16.22 -6.13
C LEU A 673 10.11 16.79 -7.28
N PHE A 674 10.75 17.21 -8.38
CA PHE A 674 10.08 17.65 -9.59
C PHE A 674 9.15 16.56 -10.15
N MET A 675 9.65 15.33 -10.29
CA MET A 675 8.86 14.24 -10.84
C MET A 675 7.72 13.81 -9.92
N ALA A 676 7.95 13.77 -8.60
CA ALA A 676 6.92 13.46 -7.61
C ALA A 676 5.79 14.49 -7.65
N HIS A 677 6.13 15.79 -7.63
CA HIS A 677 5.15 16.88 -7.70
C HIS A 677 4.29 16.84 -8.97
N ASN A 678 4.85 16.39 -10.10
CA ASN A 678 4.15 16.36 -11.39
C ASN A 678 3.34 15.08 -11.68
N HIS A 679 3.56 14.01 -10.92
CA HIS A 679 2.96 12.70 -11.22
C HIS A 679 2.16 12.11 -10.07
N VAL A 680 2.49 12.42 -8.82
CA VAL A 680 1.81 11.82 -7.67
C VAL A 680 0.56 12.62 -7.36
N ALA A 681 -0.59 11.98 -7.58
CA ALA A 681 -1.89 12.55 -7.33
C ALA A 681 -2.42 12.14 -5.95
N GLU A 682 -3.11 13.06 -5.30
CA GLU A 682 -3.79 12.82 -4.01
C GLU A 682 -5.07 11.97 -4.19
N ASN A 683 -5.72 12.08 -5.35
CA ASN A 683 -6.95 11.38 -5.66
C ASN A 683 -7.11 11.16 -7.19
N PRO A 684 -8.05 10.30 -7.64
CA PRO A 684 -8.22 10.00 -9.06
C PRO A 684 -8.53 11.22 -9.94
N PHE A 685 -9.24 12.21 -9.43
CA PHE A 685 -9.55 13.43 -10.18
C PHE A 685 -8.29 14.30 -10.37
N HIS A 686 -7.52 14.50 -9.29
CA HIS A 686 -6.23 15.18 -9.34
C HIS A 686 -5.26 14.47 -10.32
N ALA A 687 -5.30 13.13 -10.42
CA ALA A 687 -4.50 12.39 -11.38
C ALA A 687 -4.82 12.76 -12.83
N GLU A 688 -6.10 12.96 -13.15
CA GLU A 688 -6.53 13.42 -14.47
C GLU A 688 -6.19 14.90 -14.71
N CYS A 689 -6.23 15.77 -13.68
CA CYS A 689 -5.74 17.15 -13.77
C CYS A 689 -4.25 17.20 -14.15
N LEU A 690 -3.41 16.47 -13.40
CA LEU A 690 -1.96 16.40 -13.67
C LEU A 690 -1.68 15.83 -15.07
N LYS A 691 -2.44 14.83 -15.50
CA LYS A 691 -2.33 14.24 -16.84
C LYS A 691 -2.68 15.24 -17.95
N LEU A 692 -3.68 16.10 -17.75
CA LEU A 692 -4.01 17.18 -18.68
C LEU A 692 -2.87 18.20 -18.77
N VAL A 693 -2.38 18.66 -17.63
CA VAL A 693 -1.24 19.60 -17.53
C VAL A 693 0.01 19.04 -18.22
N ARG A 694 0.35 17.77 -17.99
CA ARG A 694 1.50 17.10 -18.64
C ARG A 694 1.37 17.12 -20.17
N LYS A 695 0.21 16.76 -20.71
CA LYS A 695 -0.03 16.77 -22.17
C LYS A 695 0.12 18.15 -22.80
N LEU A 696 -0.19 19.21 -22.08
CA LEU A 696 0.05 20.57 -22.53
C LEU A 696 1.54 20.92 -22.44
N ARG A 697 2.22 20.56 -21.35
CA ARG A 697 3.64 20.83 -21.15
C ARG A 697 4.54 20.12 -22.17
N GLU A 698 4.16 18.93 -22.62
CA GLU A 698 4.85 18.17 -23.67
C GLU A 698 4.77 18.83 -25.06
N GLU A 699 3.85 19.79 -25.26
CA GLU A 699 3.73 20.51 -26.52
C GLU A 699 4.61 21.76 -26.53
N PRO A 700 5.39 22.01 -27.60
CA PRO A 700 6.29 23.17 -27.66
C PRO A 700 5.58 24.51 -27.45
N SER A 701 4.33 24.63 -27.91
CA SER A 701 3.50 25.84 -27.74
C SER A 701 2.81 25.93 -26.39
N ARG A 702 2.93 24.88 -25.55
CA ARG A 702 2.14 24.64 -24.33
C ARG A 702 0.63 24.81 -24.53
N GLN A 703 0.17 24.59 -25.77
CA GLN A 703 -1.20 24.88 -26.19
C GLN A 703 -1.73 23.78 -27.12
N LEU A 704 -2.92 23.25 -26.80
CA LEU A 704 -3.61 22.25 -27.63
C LEU A 704 -5.04 22.67 -27.97
N ALA A 705 -5.50 22.29 -29.16
CA ALA A 705 -6.90 22.44 -29.55
C ALA A 705 -7.79 21.48 -28.72
N HIS A 706 -9.02 21.90 -28.44
CA HIS A 706 -9.98 21.15 -27.61
C HIS A 706 -10.19 19.72 -28.11
N SER A 707 -10.43 19.52 -29.41
CA SER A 707 -10.65 18.19 -30.00
C SER A 707 -9.43 17.28 -29.87
N VAL A 708 -8.22 17.84 -29.97
CA VAL A 708 -6.97 17.09 -29.83
C VAL A 708 -6.74 16.71 -28.38
N LEU A 709 -6.89 17.66 -27.45
CA LEU A 709 -6.67 17.43 -26.03
C LEU A 709 -7.69 16.43 -25.46
N LEU A 710 -8.98 16.59 -25.77
CA LEU A 710 -10.03 15.64 -25.38
C LEU A 710 -9.74 14.22 -25.90
N LYS A 711 -9.36 14.09 -27.18
CA LYS A 711 -9.00 12.80 -27.77
C LYS A 711 -7.78 12.17 -27.10
N ARG A 712 -6.79 12.98 -26.69
CA ARG A 712 -5.59 12.51 -25.99
C ARG A 712 -5.85 12.12 -24.53
N MET A 713 -6.86 12.72 -23.88
CA MET A 713 -7.25 12.39 -22.50
C MET A 713 -8.00 11.06 -22.39
N LYS A 714 -8.76 10.70 -23.43
CA LYS A 714 -9.57 9.46 -23.50
C LYS A 714 -10.61 9.33 -22.37
N ILE A 715 -11.24 10.45 -22.03
CA ILE A 715 -12.33 10.55 -21.05
C ILE A 715 -13.58 11.12 -21.73
N ASP A 716 -14.74 11.01 -21.09
CA ASP A 716 -15.96 11.61 -21.62
C ASP A 716 -15.91 13.14 -21.54
N ALA A 717 -16.76 13.80 -22.35
CA ALA A 717 -16.76 15.24 -22.48
C ALA A 717 -17.18 15.98 -21.20
N LYS A 718 -17.99 15.35 -20.34
CA LYS A 718 -18.44 15.97 -19.09
C LYS A 718 -17.29 16.06 -18.10
N THR A 719 -16.62 14.94 -17.82
CA THR A 719 -15.43 14.92 -16.95
C THR A 719 -14.31 15.81 -17.51
N PHE A 720 -14.12 15.83 -18.83
CA PHE A 720 -13.14 16.74 -19.43
C PHE A 720 -13.44 18.22 -19.16
N GLN A 721 -14.71 18.62 -19.25
CA GLN A 721 -15.12 20.00 -18.99
C GLN A 721 -14.93 20.36 -17.51
N GLU A 722 -15.23 19.44 -16.59
CA GLU A 722 -14.95 19.59 -15.16
C GLU A 722 -13.46 19.81 -14.91
N LEU A 723 -12.57 19.00 -15.50
CA LEU A 723 -11.10 19.17 -15.38
C LEU A 723 -10.63 20.54 -15.87
N VAL A 724 -11.10 20.97 -17.05
CA VAL A 724 -10.75 22.28 -17.62
C VAL A 724 -11.18 23.39 -16.68
N THR A 725 -12.43 23.35 -16.21
CA THR A 725 -12.96 24.38 -15.31
C THR A 725 -12.20 24.41 -13.99
N THR A 726 -11.85 23.26 -13.41
CA THR A 726 -11.00 23.22 -12.22
C THR A 726 -9.64 23.86 -12.46
N LEU A 727 -8.94 23.49 -13.54
CA LEU A 727 -7.61 24.04 -13.84
C LEU A 727 -7.64 25.54 -14.19
N GLU A 728 -8.72 26.03 -14.80
CA GLU A 728 -8.93 27.47 -15.02
C GLU A 728 -9.14 28.22 -13.70
N GLN A 729 -9.93 27.65 -12.78
CA GLN A 729 -10.15 28.23 -11.45
C GLN A 729 -8.89 28.20 -10.59
N GLN A 730 -8.03 27.19 -10.76
CA GLN A 730 -6.71 27.12 -10.13
C GLN A 730 -5.72 28.16 -10.70
N GLY A 731 -6.00 28.69 -11.89
CA GLY A 731 -5.09 29.62 -12.58
C GLY A 731 -3.98 28.92 -13.38
N ASP A 732 -4.06 27.60 -13.54
CA ASP A 732 -3.07 26.79 -14.28
C ASP A 732 -3.35 26.78 -15.79
N LEU A 733 -4.59 27.04 -16.20
CA LEU A 733 -5.05 26.90 -17.57
C LEU A 733 -5.80 28.13 -18.07
N LEU A 734 -5.57 28.49 -19.33
CA LEU A 734 -6.32 29.53 -20.04
C LEU A 734 -7.00 28.95 -21.28
N THR A 735 -8.33 29.10 -21.38
CA THR A 735 -9.04 28.87 -22.63
C THR A 735 -8.86 30.05 -23.58
N VAL A 736 -8.34 29.77 -24.78
CA VAL A 736 -8.13 30.75 -25.85
C VAL A 736 -9.00 30.38 -27.04
N ILE A 737 -9.72 31.35 -27.61
CA ILE A 737 -10.44 31.17 -28.87
C ILE A 737 -9.54 31.65 -30.01
N GLN A 738 -9.15 30.74 -30.90
CA GLN A 738 -8.32 31.07 -32.06
C GLN A 738 -9.20 31.15 -33.32
N ALA A 739 -9.14 32.29 -34.00
CA ALA A 739 -9.78 32.48 -35.28
C ALA A 739 -9.10 31.58 -36.33
N THR A 740 -9.89 30.85 -37.12
CA THR A 740 -9.42 30.07 -38.26
C THR A 740 -10.19 30.52 -39.50
N ALA A 741 -9.79 30.05 -40.69
CA ALA A 741 -10.54 30.33 -41.92
C ALA A 741 -11.98 29.76 -41.92
N GLY A 742 -12.32 28.91 -40.93
CA GLY A 742 -13.67 28.38 -40.67
C GLY A 742 -14.18 28.74 -39.28
N ARG A 743 -14.90 27.82 -38.61
CA ARG A 743 -15.42 28.06 -37.26
C ARG A 743 -14.27 28.30 -36.27
N PRO A 744 -14.35 29.32 -35.39
CA PRO A 744 -13.32 29.57 -34.39
C PRO A 744 -13.11 28.33 -33.51
N GLN A 745 -11.84 27.99 -33.27
CA GLN A 745 -11.45 26.81 -32.53
C GLN A 745 -11.11 27.17 -31.08
N ARG A 746 -11.54 26.33 -30.14
CA ARG A 746 -11.20 26.44 -28.73
C ARG A 746 -9.85 25.76 -28.49
N HIS A 747 -8.93 26.47 -27.87
CA HIS A 747 -7.62 25.99 -27.44
C HIS A 747 -7.47 26.14 -25.93
N TYR A 748 -6.62 25.31 -25.35
CA TYR A 748 -6.25 25.38 -23.95
C TYR A 748 -4.75 25.60 -23.86
N ARG A 749 -4.34 26.64 -23.14
CA ARG A 749 -2.94 27.03 -22.95
C ARG A 749 -2.59 26.91 -21.47
N LEU A 750 -1.47 26.25 -21.17
CA LEU A 750 -0.94 26.20 -19.82
C LEU A 750 -0.37 27.58 -19.44
N LEU A 751 -0.71 28.08 -18.25
CA LEU A 751 -0.16 29.31 -17.69
C LEU A 751 1.11 28.97 -16.88
N GLY A 752 2.21 29.70 -17.09
CA GLY A 752 3.51 29.45 -16.46
C GLY A 752 4.66 29.10 -17.43
N GLU A 753 5.83 29.69 -17.17
CA GLU A 753 7.11 29.70 -17.92
C GLU A 753 7.07 29.58 -19.47
N SER A 754 7.11 30.73 -20.13
CA SER A 754 7.80 30.86 -21.42
C SER A 754 9.31 30.76 -21.19
N SER A 755 9.93 29.68 -21.67
CA SER A 755 11.40 29.59 -21.78
C SER A 755 11.85 30.61 -22.84
N GLY A 756 12.40 31.74 -22.37
CA GLY A 756 13.30 32.59 -23.14
C GLY A 756 14.73 32.19 -22.83
#